data_AF-A0A2D5VXK5-F1
#
_entry.id   AF-A0A2D5VXK5-F1
#
_cell.length_a   1.000
_cell.length_b   1.000
_cell.length_c   1.000
_cell.angle_alpha   90.00
_cell.angle_beta   90.00
_cell.angle_gamma   90.00
#
_symmetry.space_group_name_H-M   'P 1'
#
loop_
_entity.id
_entity.type
_entity.pdbx_description
1 polymer ?
#
loop_
_entity_poly.entity_id
_entity_poly.type
_entity_poly.pdbx_seq_one_letter_code
_entity_poly.pdbx_strand_id
1 'polypeptide(L)'
;MRYRFSLTLFVIFMPFCRLDAQALVGLLGRSDSLQIRGNHYFSEPSIIGALMRSPDFLIAAHPKASRAAFLETTERLIQAGYLVQGHPEAKVVATLSEDEQKVQIEVHEGPFYACGAIEVKGAKEMPIPALKAFLTEVSGTESGGEQPVWDIEKPAPFGEQARVRVEKRVLEQMKFMGFFSAEVSVRIHPDRDAGDARLEISILEEGPLCSLGEIRVEGNQRHTNEAITGFAGLSGKPLFTSALIQGAEASLRASRCFLSQQVLLDGDPKDGVVDLVIRVREYEKSPASGQTWSKKDEMLLRAAEWISEAATLGKDLEVLLKAEGLDFQFRGILSEKGVSWLLEESEPSQQNEAYFGCTLTHQHLTWMSFHDRQLWRRDGRSGLELKAFVSLQGVPDPASDKEVEFFLGAGVHSNASSLEEGNEKVNVSLHIEMDPVALHQALKPDDLVWSQVGGKHHFKSDVLELILEKDPWRVASLTLDLPAAKGLNKPQVQLRWSTGAFEKLGKELAVTTRDFKNVFQSESPVSTWVELIAGQIAQSSYLPAELLGSMERRQFIAFALSNLSRAKLLSPLDSFISGIDREPARPFFVPMASSEPAEVMRTLAIIFAAYAFEIADGSFPEDSWPWTAMRETVYVLIGKGDHAGQELQRLMDQDQMGPLGYWALSQLLSMAGHPATSFVARNGQLYLDQNNYLKDLKLLISAHPALREGLQKWMNAYRELSPESHQLAEELLGESLSSAINQWSQSDPDDDLMTQLGILLWQSGLKEALEQQFKDWSRPRPSI
;
A
#
# COMPACT_ATOMS: atom_id res chain seq x y z
N MET A 1 8.49 -57.79 14.09
CA MET A 1 8.64 -57.92 12.63
C MET A 1 9.50 -56.74 12.18
N ARG A 2 10.83 -56.83 11.95
CA ARG A 2 11.57 -57.42 10.79
C ARG A 2 10.81 -57.11 9.49
N TYR A 3 11.33 -56.32 8.54
CA TYR A 3 12.44 -56.60 7.60
C TYR A 3 13.12 -55.28 7.16
N ARG A 4 14.46 -55.12 7.24
CA ARG A 4 15.54 -55.58 6.33
C ARG A 4 15.62 -54.85 4.98
N PHE A 5 16.70 -54.06 4.84
CA PHE A 5 17.35 -53.67 3.59
C PHE A 5 17.54 -54.85 2.63
N SER A 6 17.34 -54.61 1.33
CA SER A 6 18.19 -55.19 0.28
C SER A 6 18.25 -54.23 -0.92
N LEU A 7 19.44 -53.67 -1.11
CA LEU A 7 20.06 -53.29 -2.38
C LEU A 7 19.74 -54.36 -3.45
N THR A 8 19.41 -53.98 -4.69
CA THR A 8 20.05 -54.39 -5.97
C THR A 8 19.23 -53.84 -7.15
N LEU A 9 19.95 -53.37 -8.19
CA LEU A 9 19.51 -52.87 -9.50
C LEU A 9 19.05 -51.39 -9.54
N PHE A 10 20.02 -50.48 -9.72
CA PHE A 10 20.05 -49.56 -10.87
C PHE A 10 21.43 -48.87 -10.91
N VAL A 11 22.44 -49.64 -11.30
CA VAL A 11 23.68 -49.10 -11.87
C VAL A 11 23.63 -49.47 -13.35
N ILE A 12 24.01 -48.52 -14.20
CA ILE A 12 24.00 -48.50 -15.68
C ILE A 12 22.85 -47.62 -16.24
N PHE A 13 23.01 -46.30 -16.07
CA PHE A 13 22.94 -45.27 -17.11
C PHE A 13 23.31 -43.93 -16.46
N MET A 14 24.59 -43.77 -16.14
CA MET A 14 25.19 -42.45 -15.90
C MET A 14 25.60 -41.90 -17.28
N PRO A 15 25.01 -40.83 -17.80
CA PRO A 15 25.82 -39.80 -18.38
C PRO A 15 26.52 -39.07 -17.21
N PHE A 16 27.84 -38.91 -17.34
CA PHE A 16 28.58 -37.89 -16.62
C PHE A 16 27.95 -36.52 -16.94
N CYS A 17 26.98 -36.08 -16.15
CA CYS A 17 26.71 -34.66 -15.98
C CYS A 17 27.39 -34.26 -14.68
N ARG A 18 28.51 -33.54 -14.81
CA ARG A 18 29.03 -32.73 -13.72
C ARG A 18 27.86 -31.93 -13.17
N LEU A 19 27.55 -32.09 -11.89
CA LEU A 19 26.95 -31.00 -11.13
C LEU A 19 28.01 -29.90 -11.14
N ASP A 20 28.00 -29.06 -12.17
CA ASP A 20 28.73 -27.81 -12.13
C ASP A 20 28.20 -27.09 -10.90
N ALA A 21 29.10 -26.76 -9.97
CA ALA A 21 28.80 -25.79 -8.93
C ALA A 21 28.37 -24.52 -9.66
N GLN A 22 27.07 -24.28 -9.78
CA GLN A 22 26.56 -23.09 -10.45
C GLN A 22 27.16 -21.89 -9.74
N ALA A 23 27.90 -21.07 -10.49
CA ALA A 23 28.45 -19.84 -9.95
C ALA A 23 27.29 -18.99 -9.42
N LEU A 24 27.43 -18.56 -8.17
CA LEU A 24 26.42 -17.77 -7.46
C LEU A 24 26.61 -16.27 -7.76
N VAL A 25 25.58 -15.47 -7.53
CA VAL A 25 25.61 -14.01 -7.76
C VAL A 25 26.58 -13.30 -6.82
N GLY A 26 26.61 -13.67 -5.54
CA GLY A 26 27.42 -12.97 -4.54
C GLY A 26 27.11 -11.46 -4.49
N LEU A 27 28.15 -10.63 -4.59
CA LEU A 27 28.05 -9.16 -4.51
C LEU A 27 27.58 -8.48 -5.81
N LEU A 28 27.46 -9.21 -6.92
CA LEU A 28 27.16 -8.64 -8.24
C LEU A 28 25.75 -8.02 -8.36
N GLY A 29 24.85 -8.33 -7.42
CA GLY A 29 23.49 -7.80 -7.37
C GLY A 29 23.37 -6.36 -6.85
N ARG A 30 24.47 -5.73 -6.42
CA ARG A 30 24.48 -4.37 -5.85
C ARG A 30 24.49 -3.30 -6.94
N SER A 31 23.91 -2.13 -6.63
CA SER A 31 23.79 -1.01 -7.57
C SER A 31 25.15 -0.47 -8.05
N ASP A 32 26.18 -0.47 -7.20
CA ASP A 32 27.55 -0.02 -7.51
C ASP A 32 28.35 -1.01 -8.39
N SER A 33 27.85 -2.24 -8.49
CA SER A 33 28.42 -3.32 -9.27
C SER A 33 27.86 -3.36 -10.70
N LEU A 34 26.83 -2.57 -11.00
CA LEU A 34 26.23 -2.46 -12.33
C LEU A 34 26.86 -1.29 -13.10
N GLN A 35 27.20 -1.50 -14.37
CA GLN A 35 27.67 -0.46 -15.28
C GLN A 35 26.94 -0.54 -16.60
N ILE A 36 26.31 0.55 -17.02
CA ILE A 36 25.52 0.61 -18.25
C ILE A 36 26.27 1.39 -19.32
N ARG A 37 26.32 0.85 -20.54
CA ARG A 37 26.93 1.49 -21.71
C ARG A 37 26.00 1.43 -22.91
N GLY A 38 26.09 2.44 -23.78
CA GLY A 38 25.29 2.52 -25.01
C GLY A 38 23.87 3.07 -24.82
N ASN A 39 23.52 3.45 -23.59
CA ASN A 39 22.30 4.19 -23.28
C ASN A 39 22.47 5.67 -23.71
N HIS A 40 21.51 6.17 -24.47
CA HIS A 40 21.45 7.55 -24.97
C HIS A 40 20.11 8.21 -24.66
N TYR A 41 19.02 7.44 -24.72
CA TYR A 41 17.66 7.90 -24.46
C TYR A 41 17.36 7.99 -22.96
N PHE A 42 17.80 6.99 -22.18
CA PHE A 42 17.66 6.95 -20.72
C PHE A 42 19.02 7.09 -20.03
N SER A 43 19.03 7.70 -18.84
CA SER A 43 20.26 7.83 -18.04
C SER A 43 20.56 6.53 -17.29
N GLU A 44 21.84 6.22 -17.09
CA GLU A 44 22.29 5.05 -16.32
C GLU A 44 21.70 5.02 -14.90
N PRO A 45 21.68 6.12 -14.12
CA PRO A 45 21.02 6.15 -12.82
C PRO A 45 19.52 5.83 -12.89
N SER A 46 18.84 6.21 -13.99
CA SER A 46 17.42 5.90 -14.16
C SER A 46 17.18 4.40 -14.32
N ILE A 47 18.01 3.73 -15.12
CA ILE A 47 17.86 2.30 -15.40
C ILE A 47 18.19 1.49 -14.14
N ILE A 48 19.32 1.81 -13.48
CA ILE A 48 19.71 1.16 -12.21
C ILE A 48 18.64 1.38 -11.14
N GLY A 49 18.14 2.61 -10.99
CA GLY A 49 17.08 2.92 -10.03
C GLY A 49 15.79 2.13 -10.28
N ALA A 50 15.43 1.90 -11.55
CA ALA A 50 14.25 1.10 -11.90
C ALA A 50 14.45 -0.39 -11.58
N LEU A 51 15.64 -0.95 -11.83
CA LEU A 51 15.98 -2.33 -11.48
C LEU A 51 15.93 -2.56 -9.97
N MET A 52 16.48 -1.63 -9.18
CA MET A 52 16.46 -1.73 -7.71
C MET A 52 15.05 -1.66 -7.11
N ARG A 53 14.05 -1.24 -7.88
CA ARG A 53 12.63 -1.26 -7.51
C ARG A 53 11.87 -2.46 -8.08
N SER A 54 12.49 -3.26 -8.95
CA SER A 54 11.86 -4.43 -9.59
C SER A 54 11.98 -5.65 -8.68
N PRO A 55 10.87 -6.27 -8.25
CA PRO A 55 10.90 -7.49 -7.45
C PRO A 55 11.64 -8.64 -8.16
N ASP A 56 11.38 -8.81 -9.46
CA ASP A 56 12.04 -9.82 -10.30
C ASP A 56 13.56 -9.66 -10.29
N PHE A 57 14.03 -8.42 -10.39
CA PHE A 57 15.47 -8.12 -10.32
C PHE A 57 16.02 -8.46 -8.94
N LEU A 58 15.37 -7.99 -7.86
CA LEU A 58 15.85 -8.21 -6.49
C LEU A 58 15.92 -9.71 -6.15
N ILE A 59 15.01 -10.52 -6.66
CA ILE A 59 15.01 -11.99 -6.51
C ILE A 59 16.19 -12.59 -7.28
N ALA A 60 16.36 -12.21 -8.55
CA ALA A 60 17.46 -12.72 -9.36
C ALA A 60 18.84 -12.26 -8.84
N ALA A 61 18.91 -11.07 -8.23
CA ALA A 61 20.09 -10.50 -7.61
C ALA A 61 20.41 -11.11 -6.23
N HIS A 62 19.65 -12.10 -5.77
CA HIS A 62 19.93 -12.79 -4.51
C HIS A 62 21.32 -13.44 -4.54
N PRO A 63 22.19 -13.28 -3.51
CA PRO A 63 23.58 -13.76 -3.58
C PRO A 63 23.74 -15.26 -3.83
N LYS A 64 22.78 -16.08 -3.39
CA LYS A 64 22.69 -17.53 -3.66
C LYS A 64 21.90 -17.92 -4.91
N ALA A 65 21.39 -16.95 -5.67
CA ALA A 65 20.79 -17.24 -6.96
C ALA A 65 21.88 -17.64 -7.97
N SER A 66 21.45 -18.29 -9.05
CA SER A 66 22.33 -18.60 -10.17
C SER A 66 22.80 -17.31 -10.85
N ARG A 67 24.12 -17.14 -10.98
CA ARG A 67 24.72 -16.01 -11.70
C ARG A 67 24.24 -15.94 -13.15
N ALA A 68 24.02 -17.09 -13.79
CA ALA A 68 23.48 -17.14 -15.14
C ALA A 68 22.04 -16.61 -15.20
N ALA A 69 21.19 -17.04 -14.26
CA ALA A 69 19.80 -16.57 -14.17
C ALA A 69 19.72 -15.08 -13.82
N PHE A 70 20.66 -14.56 -13.03
CA PHE A 70 20.77 -13.15 -12.72
C PHE A 70 21.09 -12.28 -13.93
N LEU A 71 22.11 -12.65 -14.72
CA LEU A 71 22.47 -11.93 -15.94
C LEU A 71 21.32 -11.97 -16.95
N GLU A 72 20.73 -13.15 -17.18
CA GLU A 72 19.57 -13.31 -18.07
C GLU A 72 18.37 -12.48 -17.63
N THR A 73 18.07 -12.45 -16.32
CA THR A 73 16.98 -11.64 -15.78
C THR A 73 17.26 -10.15 -15.94
N THR A 74 18.50 -9.72 -15.71
CA THR A 74 18.92 -8.32 -15.87
C THR A 74 18.77 -7.88 -17.33
N GLU A 75 19.26 -8.66 -18.30
CA GLU A 75 19.06 -8.42 -19.73
C GLU A 75 17.58 -8.31 -20.07
N ARG A 76 16.79 -9.31 -19.66
CA ARG A 76 15.36 -9.39 -19.94
C ARG A 76 14.60 -8.17 -19.44
N LEU A 77 14.86 -7.73 -18.21
CA LEU A 77 14.13 -6.62 -17.58
C LEU A 77 14.47 -5.27 -18.22
N ILE A 78 15.76 -5.01 -18.51
CA ILE A 78 16.16 -3.78 -19.20
C ILE A 78 15.62 -3.78 -20.63
N GLN A 79 15.76 -4.90 -21.35
CA GLN A 79 15.22 -4.99 -22.70
C GLN A 79 13.70 -4.78 -22.72
N ALA A 80 12.97 -5.42 -21.80
CA ALA A 80 11.52 -5.23 -21.67
C ALA A 80 11.14 -3.76 -21.41
N GLY A 81 11.88 -3.06 -20.54
CA GLY A 81 11.68 -1.62 -20.31
C GLY A 81 11.84 -0.77 -21.56
N TYR A 82 12.89 -1.02 -22.36
CA TYR A 82 13.06 -0.32 -23.64
C TYR A 82 11.92 -0.64 -24.64
N LEU A 83 11.50 -1.90 -24.73
CA LEU A 83 10.42 -2.32 -25.64
C LEU A 83 9.10 -1.60 -25.31
N VAL A 84 8.70 -1.58 -24.03
CA VAL A 84 7.43 -0.94 -23.63
C VAL A 84 7.49 0.59 -23.69
N GLN A 85 8.69 1.17 -23.81
CA GLN A 85 8.91 2.62 -23.92
C GLN A 85 9.35 3.06 -25.32
N GLY A 86 8.91 2.37 -26.38
CA GLY A 86 9.03 2.85 -27.76
C GLY A 86 10.27 2.39 -28.53
N HIS A 87 11.10 1.50 -27.98
CA HIS A 87 12.32 1.01 -28.63
C HIS A 87 12.22 -0.49 -28.99
N PRO A 88 11.51 -0.86 -30.08
CA PRO A 88 11.23 -2.26 -30.45
C PRO A 88 12.47 -3.08 -30.84
N GLU A 89 13.54 -2.39 -31.24
CA GLU A 89 14.78 -3.00 -31.72
C GLU A 89 15.87 -2.99 -30.64
N ALA A 90 15.52 -2.65 -29.41
CA ALA A 90 16.45 -2.63 -28.30
C ALA A 90 17.04 -4.01 -28.04
N LYS A 91 18.36 -4.06 -27.89
CA LYS A 91 19.10 -5.26 -27.49
C LYS A 91 19.96 -4.93 -26.28
N VAL A 92 19.95 -5.83 -25.31
CA VAL A 92 20.71 -5.70 -24.09
C VAL A 92 21.53 -6.97 -23.90
N VAL A 93 22.79 -6.78 -23.53
CA VAL A 93 23.70 -7.88 -23.19
C VAL A 93 24.35 -7.54 -21.85
N ALA A 94 24.26 -8.44 -20.88
CA ALA A 94 24.85 -8.32 -19.56
C ALA A 94 25.95 -9.37 -19.41
N THR A 95 27.18 -8.90 -19.32
CA THR A 95 28.37 -9.74 -19.10
C THR A 95 29.08 -9.34 -17.83
N LEU A 96 29.99 -10.19 -17.36
CA LEU A 96 30.92 -9.80 -16.31
C LEU A 96 32.07 -8.97 -16.90
N SER A 97 32.60 -8.04 -16.12
CA SER A 97 33.87 -7.37 -16.41
C SER A 97 35.05 -8.37 -16.41
N GLU A 98 36.18 -7.97 -16.97
CA GLU A 98 37.38 -8.83 -17.05
C GLU A 98 37.90 -9.29 -15.67
N ASP A 99 37.62 -8.54 -14.61
CA ASP A 99 37.94 -8.88 -13.21
C ASP A 99 36.83 -9.66 -12.49
N GLU A 100 35.72 -9.96 -13.17
CA GLU A 100 34.50 -10.59 -12.65
C GLU A 100 33.89 -9.89 -11.41
N GLN A 101 34.27 -8.63 -11.14
CA GLN A 101 33.76 -7.87 -9.99
C GLN A 101 32.53 -7.02 -10.32
N LYS A 102 32.25 -6.77 -11.61
CA LYS A 102 31.14 -5.93 -12.06
C LYS A 102 30.35 -6.58 -13.17
N VAL A 103 29.10 -6.14 -13.31
CA VAL A 103 28.23 -6.47 -14.43
C VAL A 103 28.31 -5.31 -15.43
N GLN A 104 28.86 -5.59 -16.61
CA GLN A 104 28.85 -4.67 -17.75
C GLN A 104 27.61 -4.96 -18.60
N ILE A 105 26.74 -3.97 -18.70
CA ILE A 105 25.48 -4.02 -19.43
C ILE A 105 25.62 -3.15 -20.67
N GLU A 106 25.65 -3.77 -21.85
CA GLU A 106 25.68 -3.09 -23.12
C GLU A 106 24.27 -3.01 -23.72
N VAL A 107 23.84 -1.77 -23.98
CA VAL A 107 22.53 -1.46 -24.54
C VAL A 107 22.71 -0.92 -25.95
N HIS A 108 21.99 -1.50 -26.90
CA HIS A 108 21.77 -0.94 -28.21
C HIS A 108 20.29 -0.59 -28.34
N GLU A 109 19.95 0.69 -28.14
CA GLU A 109 18.55 1.15 -28.00
C GLU A 109 17.73 0.98 -29.29
N GLY A 110 18.33 1.20 -30.45
CA GLY A 110 17.59 1.26 -31.72
C GLY A 110 16.66 2.50 -31.82
N PRO A 111 15.91 2.61 -32.93
CA PRO A 111 15.01 3.76 -33.17
C PRO A 111 13.85 3.82 -32.17
N PHE A 112 13.42 5.05 -31.88
CA PHE A 112 12.24 5.36 -31.07
C PHE A 112 11.00 5.49 -31.97
N TYR A 113 9.87 4.93 -31.53
CA TYR A 113 8.56 5.05 -32.18
C TYR A 113 7.50 5.50 -31.17
N ALA A 114 6.71 6.49 -31.57
CA ALA A 114 5.50 6.88 -30.85
C ALA A 114 4.27 6.07 -31.31
N CYS A 115 3.20 6.04 -30.53
CA CYS A 115 1.91 5.47 -30.93
C CYS A 115 1.35 6.23 -32.13
N GLY A 116 1.14 5.50 -33.23
CA GLY A 116 0.57 6.01 -34.47
C GLY A 116 -0.81 5.46 -34.74
N ALA A 117 -1.12 5.24 -36.02
CA ALA A 117 -2.46 4.85 -36.47
C ALA A 117 -2.90 3.46 -36.00
N ILE A 118 -4.21 3.33 -35.74
CA ILE A 118 -4.88 2.05 -35.44
C ILE A 118 -5.59 1.54 -36.70
N GLU A 119 -5.23 0.34 -37.15
CA GLU A 119 -5.88 -0.38 -38.24
C GLU A 119 -6.70 -1.56 -37.69
N VAL A 120 -7.97 -1.62 -38.06
CA VAL A 120 -8.86 -2.73 -37.70
C VAL A 120 -9.30 -3.44 -38.98
N LYS A 121 -9.08 -4.76 -39.05
CA LYS A 121 -9.40 -5.61 -40.20
C LYS A 121 -10.32 -6.75 -39.74
N GLY A 122 -11.19 -7.23 -40.64
CA GLY A 122 -12.02 -8.42 -40.40
C GLY A 122 -13.36 -8.18 -39.69
N ALA A 123 -13.63 -6.97 -39.21
CA ALA A 123 -14.93 -6.61 -38.62
C ALA A 123 -16.07 -6.67 -39.66
N LYS A 124 -17.20 -7.30 -39.32
CA LYS A 124 -18.42 -7.32 -40.14
C LYS A 124 -19.52 -6.49 -39.50
N GLU A 125 -19.87 -6.76 -38.25
CA GLU A 125 -20.96 -6.08 -37.52
C GLU A 125 -20.44 -5.14 -36.42
N MET A 126 -19.20 -5.33 -35.98
CA MET A 126 -18.58 -4.63 -34.86
C MET A 126 -18.34 -3.14 -35.18
N PRO A 127 -18.77 -2.21 -34.30
CA PRO A 127 -18.51 -0.78 -34.45
C PRO A 127 -17.03 -0.40 -34.28
N ILE A 128 -16.26 -0.38 -35.36
CA ILE A 128 -14.84 0.02 -35.37
C ILE A 128 -14.58 1.38 -34.68
N PRO A 129 -15.39 2.44 -34.91
CA PRO A 129 -15.14 3.73 -34.26
C PRO A 129 -15.21 3.67 -32.74
N ALA A 130 -16.13 2.87 -32.18
CA ALA A 130 -16.28 2.73 -30.73
C ALA A 130 -15.09 1.98 -30.10
N LEU A 131 -14.56 0.96 -30.79
CA LEU A 131 -13.34 0.28 -30.36
C LEU A 131 -12.13 1.22 -30.40
N LYS A 132 -11.99 2.02 -31.46
CA LYS A 132 -10.88 2.98 -31.58
C LYS A 132 -10.93 4.03 -30.46
N ALA A 133 -12.08 4.63 -30.24
CA ALA A 133 -12.27 5.61 -29.16
C ALA A 133 -11.90 5.01 -27.79
N PHE A 134 -12.37 3.80 -27.48
CA PHE A 134 -12.04 3.12 -26.23
C PHE A 134 -10.54 2.88 -26.02
N LEU A 135 -9.78 2.62 -27.09
CA LEU A 135 -8.34 2.37 -26.99
C LEU A 135 -7.52 3.67 -26.84
N THR A 136 -8.02 4.79 -27.35
CA THR A 136 -7.32 6.08 -27.39
C THR A 136 -7.79 7.09 -26.34
N GLU A 137 -9.01 6.93 -25.81
CA GLU A 137 -9.59 7.85 -24.83
C GLU A 137 -9.47 7.27 -23.40
N VAL A 138 -9.32 8.15 -22.42
CA VAL A 138 -9.40 7.78 -20.99
C VAL A 138 -10.80 7.22 -20.73
N SER A 139 -10.88 5.96 -20.34
CA SER A 139 -12.15 5.28 -20.11
C SER A 139 -12.53 5.40 -18.63
N GLY A 140 -13.64 6.11 -18.34
CA GLY A 140 -14.25 6.19 -17.01
C GLY A 140 -14.79 7.59 -16.66
N THR A 141 -16.02 7.66 -16.15
CA THR A 141 -16.64 8.89 -15.63
C THR A 141 -16.45 9.10 -14.13
N GLU A 142 -15.58 8.35 -13.46
CA GLU A 142 -15.34 8.50 -12.01
C GLU A 142 -13.84 8.52 -11.69
N SER A 143 -13.49 9.24 -10.64
CA SER A 143 -12.14 9.62 -10.21
C SER A 143 -11.18 8.40 -10.14
N GLY A 144 -10.33 8.30 -11.17
CA GLY A 144 -9.37 7.20 -11.36
C GLY A 144 -9.49 6.47 -12.71
N GLY A 145 -9.95 7.15 -13.77
CA GLY A 145 -10.11 6.56 -15.10
C GLY A 145 -8.86 5.84 -15.59
N GLU A 146 -9.03 4.62 -16.11
CA GLU A 146 -7.94 3.86 -16.70
C GLU A 146 -7.39 4.63 -17.91
N GLN A 147 -6.07 4.87 -17.90
CA GLN A 147 -5.38 5.54 -19.00
C GLN A 147 -5.59 4.79 -20.33
N PRO A 148 -5.59 5.52 -21.46
CA PRO A 148 -5.68 4.92 -22.78
C PRO A 148 -4.55 3.91 -22.98
N VAL A 149 -4.90 2.79 -23.59
CA VAL A 149 -3.95 1.69 -23.87
C VAL A 149 -3.06 2.04 -25.05
N TRP A 150 -3.49 3.00 -25.88
CA TRP A 150 -2.79 3.50 -27.05
C TRP A 150 -2.93 5.03 -27.14
N ASP A 151 -2.09 5.76 -26.40
CA ASP A 151 -2.07 7.23 -26.42
C ASP A 151 -1.22 7.75 -27.58
N ILE A 152 -1.84 8.44 -28.53
CA ILE A 152 -1.18 8.91 -29.76
C ILE A 152 -0.05 9.89 -29.39
N GLU A 153 1.06 9.85 -30.12
CA GLU A 153 2.27 10.68 -29.89
C GLU A 153 3.10 10.31 -28.64
N LYS A 154 2.62 9.43 -27.76
CA LYS A 154 3.41 8.86 -26.65
C LYS A 154 4.27 7.68 -27.10
N PRO A 155 5.28 7.25 -26.31
CA PRO A 155 6.06 6.06 -26.62
C PRO A 155 5.18 4.83 -26.89
N ALA A 156 5.40 4.15 -28.00
CA ALA A 156 4.61 2.96 -28.34
C ALA A 156 5.01 1.75 -27.48
N PRO A 157 4.04 1.07 -26.83
CA PRO A 157 4.36 -0.08 -26.00
C PRO A 157 4.56 -1.32 -26.86
N PHE A 158 5.81 -1.72 -27.11
CA PHE A 158 6.14 -2.97 -27.79
C PHE A 158 6.36 -4.14 -26.81
N GLY A 159 6.45 -5.34 -27.38
CA GLY A 159 6.69 -6.58 -26.63
C GLY A 159 5.41 -7.35 -26.34
N GLU A 160 5.58 -8.58 -25.87
CA GLU A 160 4.48 -9.53 -25.70
C GLU A 160 3.49 -9.09 -24.62
N GLN A 161 3.98 -8.53 -23.51
CA GLN A 161 3.11 -8.05 -22.42
C GLN A 161 2.21 -6.90 -22.88
N ALA A 162 2.75 -5.95 -23.65
CA ALA A 162 1.98 -4.85 -24.23
C ALA A 162 0.93 -5.37 -25.21
N ARG A 163 1.31 -6.31 -26.09
CA ARG A 163 0.40 -6.98 -27.03
C ARG A 163 -0.76 -7.66 -26.31
N VAL A 164 -0.46 -8.45 -25.27
CA VAL A 164 -1.46 -9.14 -24.44
C VAL A 164 -2.37 -8.15 -23.70
N ARG A 165 -1.82 -7.05 -23.18
CA ARG A 165 -2.60 -5.98 -22.54
C ARG A 165 -3.59 -5.36 -23.54
N VAL A 166 -3.14 -4.99 -24.74
CA VAL A 166 -4.00 -4.44 -25.78
C VAL A 166 -5.05 -5.46 -26.22
N GLU A 167 -4.66 -6.72 -26.44
CA GLU A 167 -5.57 -7.80 -26.81
C GLU A 167 -6.68 -8.01 -25.77
N LYS A 168 -6.31 -8.05 -24.48
CA LYS A 168 -7.26 -8.14 -23.37
C LYS A 168 -8.26 -6.98 -23.42
N ARG A 169 -7.80 -5.76 -23.63
CA ARG A 169 -8.63 -4.55 -23.71
C ARG A 169 -9.55 -4.54 -24.92
N VAL A 170 -9.07 -5.01 -26.07
CA VAL A 170 -9.89 -5.21 -27.27
C VAL A 170 -11.00 -6.22 -26.97
N LEU A 171 -10.67 -7.37 -26.38
CA LEU A 171 -11.64 -8.41 -26.03
C LEU A 171 -12.64 -7.95 -24.97
N GLU A 172 -12.22 -7.18 -23.96
CA GLU A 172 -13.11 -6.55 -22.98
C GLU A 172 -14.14 -5.65 -23.66
N GLN A 173 -13.70 -4.80 -24.59
CA GLN A 173 -14.59 -3.91 -25.32
C GLN A 173 -15.51 -4.68 -26.29
N MET A 174 -15.01 -5.76 -26.92
CA MET A 174 -15.85 -6.63 -27.75
C MET A 174 -16.93 -7.33 -26.93
N LYS A 175 -16.59 -7.85 -25.74
CA LYS A 175 -17.58 -8.39 -24.78
C LYS A 175 -18.57 -7.34 -24.32
N PHE A 176 -18.11 -6.10 -24.10
CA PHE A 176 -18.98 -4.96 -23.81
C PHE A 176 -19.98 -4.67 -24.92
N MET A 177 -19.60 -4.90 -26.18
CA MET A 177 -20.49 -4.76 -27.33
C MET A 177 -21.33 -6.02 -27.64
N GLY A 178 -21.17 -7.12 -26.89
CA GLY A 178 -21.95 -8.35 -27.04
C GLY A 178 -21.27 -9.50 -27.79
N PHE A 179 -19.99 -9.37 -28.15
CA PHE A 179 -19.21 -10.36 -28.89
C PHE A 179 -18.31 -11.17 -27.94
N PHE A 180 -18.86 -12.21 -27.30
CA PHE A 180 -18.14 -12.95 -26.26
C PHE A 180 -17.19 -14.03 -26.77
N SER A 181 -17.49 -14.60 -27.95
CA SER A 181 -16.69 -15.63 -28.60
C SER A 181 -15.74 -15.04 -29.64
N ALA A 182 -15.41 -13.76 -29.53
CA ALA A 182 -14.52 -13.10 -30.46
C ALA A 182 -13.08 -13.62 -30.33
N GLU A 183 -12.48 -13.92 -31.46
CA GLU A 183 -11.06 -14.24 -31.61
C GLU A 183 -10.38 -13.10 -32.37
N VAL A 184 -9.36 -12.51 -31.75
CA VAL A 184 -8.61 -11.40 -32.34
C VAL A 184 -7.12 -11.73 -32.35
N SER A 185 -6.41 -11.13 -33.31
CA SER A 185 -4.96 -11.08 -33.33
C SER A 185 -4.53 -9.62 -33.30
N VAL A 186 -3.81 -9.25 -32.25
CA VAL A 186 -3.23 -7.93 -32.10
C VAL A 186 -1.76 -7.99 -32.45
N ARG A 187 -1.31 -7.03 -33.27
CA ARG A 187 0.10 -6.84 -33.57
C ARG A 187 0.47 -5.37 -33.50
N ILE A 188 1.68 -5.12 -33.00
CA ILE A 188 2.25 -3.78 -32.89
C ILE A 188 3.54 -3.80 -33.71
N HIS A 189 3.59 -2.99 -34.76
CA HIS A 189 4.71 -3.00 -35.70
C HIS A 189 5.27 -1.58 -35.90
N PRO A 190 6.60 -1.43 -35.96
CA PRO A 190 7.21 -0.15 -36.31
C PRO A 190 6.93 0.20 -37.77
N ASP A 191 6.45 1.41 -38.02
CA ASP A 191 6.32 2.00 -39.34
C ASP A 191 7.53 2.91 -39.60
N ARG A 192 8.50 2.39 -40.36
CA ARG A 192 9.75 3.10 -40.63
C ARG A 192 9.55 4.33 -41.53
N ASP A 193 8.50 4.35 -42.33
CA ASP A 193 8.24 5.44 -43.27
C ASP A 193 7.52 6.60 -42.58
N ALA A 194 6.58 6.29 -41.68
CA ALA A 194 5.87 7.28 -40.86
C ALA A 194 6.66 7.76 -39.64
N GLY A 195 7.60 6.94 -39.14
CA GLY A 195 8.35 7.22 -37.92
C GLY A 195 7.57 6.95 -36.62
N ASP A 196 6.44 6.26 -36.71
CA ASP A 196 5.57 5.88 -35.61
C ASP A 196 5.32 4.36 -35.57
N ALA A 197 4.59 3.88 -34.58
CA ALA A 197 4.15 2.50 -34.46
C ALA A 197 2.72 2.35 -34.95
N ARG A 198 2.45 1.27 -35.69
CA ARG A 198 1.11 0.93 -36.14
C ARG A 198 0.52 -0.19 -35.29
N LEU A 199 -0.67 0.04 -34.75
CA LEU A 199 -1.46 -0.98 -34.05
C LEU A 199 -2.41 -1.66 -35.05
N GLU A 200 -2.16 -2.93 -35.35
CA GLU A 200 -3.00 -3.75 -36.22
C GLU A 200 -3.84 -4.72 -35.38
N ILE A 201 -5.16 -4.60 -35.51
CA ILE A 201 -6.15 -5.47 -34.87
C ILE A 201 -6.86 -6.25 -35.98
N SER A 202 -6.58 -7.55 -36.06
CA SER A 202 -7.25 -8.46 -36.98
C SER A 202 -8.31 -9.27 -36.23
N ILE A 203 -9.57 -9.08 -36.58
CA ILE A 203 -10.67 -9.91 -36.06
C ILE A 203 -10.71 -11.17 -36.91
N LEU A 204 -10.32 -12.30 -36.30
CA LEU A 204 -10.27 -13.59 -36.97
C LEU A 204 -11.67 -14.19 -37.02
N GLU A 205 -12.33 -14.22 -35.87
CA GLU A 205 -13.72 -14.59 -35.71
C GLU A 205 -14.40 -13.57 -34.82
N GLU A 206 -15.48 -12.96 -35.30
CA GLU A 206 -16.22 -11.97 -34.52
C GLU A 206 -17.13 -12.63 -33.49
N GLY A 207 -17.56 -13.87 -33.77
CA GLY A 207 -18.63 -14.55 -33.04
C GLY A 207 -20.01 -13.92 -33.31
N PRO A 208 -21.10 -14.64 -33.01
CA PRO A 208 -22.44 -14.05 -33.06
C PRO A 208 -22.62 -13.06 -31.91
N LEU A 209 -23.50 -12.07 -32.09
CA LEU A 209 -24.03 -11.30 -30.97
C LEU A 209 -24.74 -12.24 -30.01
N CYS A 210 -24.34 -12.21 -28.75
CA CYS A 210 -24.93 -13.08 -27.75
C CYS A 210 -26.37 -12.69 -27.44
N SER A 211 -27.25 -13.69 -27.31
CA SER A 211 -28.59 -13.55 -26.75
C SER A 211 -28.62 -13.98 -25.29
N LEU A 212 -29.52 -13.37 -24.53
CA LEU A 212 -29.75 -13.74 -23.13
C LEU A 212 -30.51 -15.08 -23.07
N GLY A 213 -29.94 -16.05 -22.35
CA GLY A 213 -30.47 -17.39 -22.14
C GLY A 213 -31.28 -17.52 -20.85
N GLU A 214 -31.05 -18.60 -20.11
CA GLU A 214 -31.68 -18.85 -18.82
C GLU A 214 -31.14 -17.89 -17.76
N ILE A 215 -32.04 -17.39 -16.90
CA ILE A 215 -31.69 -16.56 -15.74
C ILE A 215 -32.09 -17.35 -14.50
N ARG A 216 -31.09 -17.82 -13.76
CA ARG A 216 -31.29 -18.46 -12.46
C ARG A 216 -31.16 -17.43 -11.35
N VAL A 217 -32.02 -17.56 -10.34
CA VAL A 217 -31.98 -16.72 -9.15
C VAL A 217 -31.67 -17.59 -7.94
N GLU A 218 -30.75 -17.13 -7.09
CA GLU A 218 -30.35 -17.78 -5.85
C GLU A 218 -30.49 -16.81 -4.66
N GLY A 219 -30.87 -17.34 -3.50
CA GLY A 219 -30.98 -16.58 -2.24
C GLY A 219 -32.30 -15.83 -2.04
N ASN A 220 -33.27 -16.01 -2.94
CA ASN A 220 -34.60 -15.44 -2.82
C ASN A 220 -35.51 -16.27 -1.87
N GLN A 221 -36.20 -15.57 -0.97
CA GLN A 221 -37.10 -16.16 0.04
C GLN A 221 -38.51 -15.53 -0.01
N ARG A 222 -38.61 -14.26 -0.41
CA ARG A 222 -39.81 -13.40 -0.39
C ARG A 222 -40.25 -13.03 -1.79
N HIS A 223 -39.33 -12.73 -2.71
CA HIS A 223 -39.62 -12.40 -4.10
C HIS A 223 -39.45 -13.62 -5.01
N THR A 224 -40.29 -13.70 -6.04
CA THR A 224 -40.19 -14.76 -7.05
C THR A 224 -39.04 -14.48 -8.03
N ASN A 225 -38.59 -15.50 -8.74
CA ASN A 225 -37.52 -15.36 -9.74
C ASN A 225 -37.90 -14.34 -10.82
N GLU A 226 -39.18 -14.32 -11.24
CA GLU A 226 -39.70 -13.39 -12.24
C GLU A 226 -39.67 -11.94 -11.73
N ALA A 227 -39.99 -11.73 -10.45
CA ALA A 227 -39.94 -10.41 -9.84
C ALA A 227 -38.51 -9.86 -9.77
N ILE A 228 -37.54 -10.70 -9.37
CA ILE A 228 -36.12 -10.33 -9.28
C ILE A 228 -35.55 -10.05 -10.67
N THR A 229 -35.88 -10.88 -11.65
CA THR A 229 -35.51 -10.66 -13.07
C THR A 229 -36.11 -9.36 -13.61
N GLY A 230 -37.34 -9.04 -13.19
CA GLY A 230 -37.99 -7.77 -13.48
C GLY A 230 -37.28 -6.57 -12.87
N PHE A 231 -36.88 -6.65 -11.59
CA PHE A 231 -36.10 -5.60 -10.93
C PHE A 231 -34.74 -5.37 -11.57
N ALA A 232 -34.07 -6.44 -12.01
CA ALA A 232 -32.82 -6.37 -12.77
C ALA A 232 -33.00 -5.75 -14.17
N GLY A 233 -34.24 -5.51 -14.63
CA GLY A 233 -34.53 -4.96 -15.94
C GLY A 233 -34.10 -5.89 -17.08
N LEU A 234 -34.14 -7.21 -16.84
CA LEU A 234 -33.73 -8.23 -17.80
C LEU A 234 -34.90 -8.87 -18.56
N SER A 235 -36.13 -8.65 -18.08
CA SER A 235 -37.35 -9.16 -18.70
C SER A 235 -37.48 -8.74 -20.17
N GLY A 236 -37.47 -9.72 -21.06
CA GLY A 236 -37.73 -9.51 -22.49
C GLY A 236 -36.58 -8.84 -23.26
N LYS A 237 -35.36 -8.79 -22.72
CA LYS A 237 -34.17 -8.34 -23.46
C LYS A 237 -33.61 -9.50 -24.30
N PRO A 238 -33.62 -9.41 -25.65
CA PRO A 238 -33.17 -10.52 -26.50
C PRO A 238 -31.65 -10.55 -26.71
N LEU A 239 -30.96 -9.42 -26.52
CA LEU A 239 -29.52 -9.29 -26.74
C LEU A 239 -28.79 -9.10 -25.41
N PHE A 240 -27.61 -9.71 -25.31
CA PHE A 240 -26.75 -9.69 -24.15
C PHE A 240 -25.46 -8.90 -24.43
N THR A 241 -25.13 -7.99 -23.50
CA THR A 241 -23.88 -7.22 -23.47
C THR A 241 -23.34 -7.22 -22.05
N SER A 242 -22.03 -7.05 -21.83
CA SER A 242 -21.55 -6.95 -20.43
C SER A 242 -22.09 -5.70 -19.70
N ALA A 243 -22.46 -4.64 -20.43
CA ALA A 243 -23.17 -3.48 -19.88
C ALA A 243 -24.51 -3.85 -19.22
N LEU A 244 -25.15 -4.94 -19.68
CA LEU A 244 -26.40 -5.43 -19.13
C LEU A 244 -26.20 -6.04 -17.73
N ILE A 245 -25.03 -6.60 -17.41
CA ILE A 245 -24.68 -7.04 -16.04
C ILE A 245 -24.61 -5.83 -15.11
N GLN A 246 -23.80 -4.83 -15.45
CA GLN A 246 -23.64 -3.62 -14.62
C GLN A 246 -24.97 -2.88 -14.45
N GLY A 247 -25.74 -2.77 -15.54
CA GLY A 247 -27.09 -2.18 -15.50
C GLY A 247 -28.07 -2.99 -14.65
N ALA A 248 -27.97 -4.32 -14.67
CA ALA A 248 -28.80 -5.20 -13.84
C ALA A 248 -28.46 -5.08 -12.36
N GLU A 249 -27.19 -5.07 -11.99
CA GLU A 249 -26.74 -4.85 -10.61
C GLU A 249 -27.17 -3.46 -10.10
N ALA A 250 -27.00 -2.42 -10.91
CA ALA A 250 -27.47 -1.08 -10.58
C ALA A 250 -28.99 -1.03 -10.41
N SER A 251 -29.75 -1.74 -11.25
CA SER A 251 -31.22 -1.80 -11.16
C SER A 251 -31.70 -2.57 -9.93
N LEU A 252 -31.04 -3.69 -9.59
CA LEU A 252 -31.30 -4.44 -8.37
C LEU A 252 -31.00 -3.61 -7.12
N ARG A 253 -29.86 -2.90 -7.10
CA ARG A 253 -29.51 -1.96 -6.02
C ARG A 253 -30.55 -0.85 -5.89
N ALA A 254 -30.96 -0.26 -7.02
CA ALA A 254 -31.97 0.81 -7.06
C ALA A 254 -33.37 0.32 -6.65
N SER A 255 -33.65 -0.98 -6.70
CA SER A 255 -34.92 -1.54 -6.22
C SER A 255 -35.05 -1.46 -4.69
N ARG A 256 -33.91 -1.37 -3.97
CA ARG A 256 -33.83 -1.33 -2.50
C ARG A 256 -34.47 -2.54 -1.81
N CYS A 257 -34.59 -3.66 -2.51
CA CYS A 257 -35.19 -4.90 -1.97
C CYS A 257 -34.15 -5.86 -1.37
N PHE A 258 -32.87 -5.64 -1.66
CA PHE A 258 -31.78 -6.57 -1.37
C PHE A 258 -30.74 -5.87 -0.51
N LEU A 259 -30.21 -6.59 0.49
CA LEU A 259 -29.02 -6.18 1.25
C LEU A 259 -27.78 -6.27 0.38
N SER A 260 -27.76 -7.23 -0.54
CA SER A 260 -26.65 -7.49 -1.45
C SER A 260 -27.14 -8.19 -2.71
N GLN A 261 -26.46 -7.92 -3.82
CA GLN A 261 -26.78 -8.42 -5.15
C GLN A 261 -25.49 -8.66 -5.94
N GLN A 262 -25.48 -9.72 -6.74
CA GLN A 262 -24.42 -10.02 -7.69
C GLN A 262 -25.02 -10.65 -8.93
N VAL A 263 -24.59 -10.20 -10.11
CA VAL A 263 -25.02 -10.77 -11.39
C VAL A 263 -23.81 -11.38 -12.08
N LEU A 264 -23.85 -12.70 -12.29
CA LEU A 264 -22.73 -13.48 -12.81
C LEU A 264 -23.13 -14.22 -14.07
N LEU A 265 -22.15 -14.53 -14.91
CA LEU A 265 -22.30 -15.50 -16.00
C LEU A 265 -22.43 -16.91 -15.40
N ASP A 266 -23.39 -17.70 -15.88
CA ASP A 266 -23.52 -19.11 -15.50
C ASP A 266 -22.63 -20.00 -16.41
N GLY A 267 -21.32 -19.87 -16.23
CA GLY A 267 -20.32 -20.54 -17.07
C GLY A 267 -20.06 -19.80 -18.39
N ASP A 268 -19.38 -20.49 -19.30
CA ASP A 268 -19.01 -19.91 -20.60
C ASP A 268 -20.21 -19.84 -21.54
N PRO A 269 -20.34 -18.76 -22.35
CA PRO A 269 -21.36 -18.65 -23.40
C PRO A 269 -21.35 -19.87 -24.33
N LYS A 270 -22.53 -20.43 -24.62
CA LYS A 270 -22.69 -21.60 -25.49
C LYS A 270 -23.55 -21.25 -26.70
N ASP A 271 -23.05 -21.53 -27.90
CA ASP A 271 -23.77 -21.31 -29.17
C ASP A 271 -24.37 -19.90 -29.33
N GLY A 272 -23.70 -18.87 -28.80
CA GLY A 272 -24.20 -17.48 -28.82
C GLY A 272 -25.30 -17.19 -27.80
N VAL A 273 -25.54 -18.07 -26.84
CA VAL A 273 -26.46 -17.88 -25.72
C VAL A 273 -25.67 -17.72 -24.42
N VAL A 274 -26.08 -16.76 -23.60
CA VAL A 274 -25.46 -16.49 -22.29
C VAL A 274 -26.48 -16.65 -21.18
N ASP A 275 -26.22 -17.61 -20.30
CA ASP A 275 -27.01 -17.83 -19.09
C ASP A 275 -26.44 -16.98 -17.94
N LEU A 276 -27.33 -16.52 -17.05
CA LEU A 276 -26.96 -15.68 -15.91
C LEU A 276 -27.40 -16.30 -14.59
N VAL A 277 -26.59 -16.10 -13.55
CA VAL A 277 -26.98 -16.32 -12.15
C VAL A 277 -27.08 -14.98 -11.44
N ILE A 278 -28.25 -14.70 -10.88
CA ILE A 278 -28.47 -13.57 -9.99
C ILE A 278 -28.46 -14.10 -8.55
N ARG A 279 -27.46 -13.71 -7.77
CA ARG A 279 -27.39 -13.99 -6.33
C ARG A 279 -27.86 -12.77 -5.56
N VAL A 280 -28.82 -12.96 -4.66
CA VAL A 280 -29.32 -11.89 -3.79
C VAL A 280 -29.43 -12.34 -2.35
N ARG A 281 -29.26 -11.39 -1.43
CA ARG A 281 -29.73 -11.52 -0.05
C ARG A 281 -30.86 -10.52 0.15
N GLU A 282 -32.08 -11.02 0.29
CA GLU A 282 -33.24 -10.16 0.45
C GLU A 282 -33.24 -9.43 1.79
N TYR A 283 -33.74 -8.20 1.77
CA TYR A 283 -33.85 -7.41 2.98
C TYR A 283 -35.22 -7.60 3.64
N GLU A 284 -35.27 -8.12 4.86
CA GLU A 284 -36.53 -8.45 5.55
C GLU A 284 -37.47 -7.26 5.77
N LYS A 285 -36.93 -6.04 5.93
CA LYS A 285 -37.75 -4.83 6.10
C LYS A 285 -38.17 -4.19 4.79
N SER A 286 -37.72 -4.70 3.64
CA SER A 286 -38.17 -4.18 2.36
C SER A 286 -39.69 -4.38 2.22
N PRO A 287 -40.42 -3.37 1.70
CA PRO A 287 -41.83 -3.51 1.38
C PRO A 287 -42.07 -4.68 0.43
N ALA A 288 -43.22 -5.33 0.55
CA ALA A 288 -43.64 -6.32 -0.43
C ALA A 288 -43.91 -5.65 -1.78
N SER A 289 -43.87 -6.43 -2.87
CA SER A 289 -44.10 -5.92 -4.22
C SER A 289 -45.40 -5.10 -4.31
N GLY A 290 -45.28 -3.84 -4.74
CA GLY A 290 -46.39 -2.88 -4.85
C GLY A 290 -46.68 -2.02 -3.61
N GLN A 291 -45.98 -2.24 -2.49
CA GLN A 291 -46.04 -1.37 -1.32
C GLN A 291 -44.91 -0.32 -1.35
N THR A 292 -45.17 0.87 -0.81
CA THR A 292 -44.16 1.93 -0.71
C THR A 292 -43.48 1.90 0.65
N TRP A 293 -42.21 2.31 0.71
CA TRP A 293 -41.52 2.59 1.95
C TRP A 293 -42.28 3.62 2.80
N SER A 294 -42.12 3.53 4.12
CA SER A 294 -42.61 4.60 5.00
C SER A 294 -41.86 5.90 4.66
N LYS A 295 -42.47 7.05 4.93
CA LYS A 295 -41.80 8.35 4.69
C LYS A 295 -40.45 8.45 5.39
N LYS A 296 -40.34 7.89 6.61
CA LYS A 296 -39.12 7.86 7.41
C LYS A 296 -38.05 7.02 6.73
N ASP A 297 -38.39 5.81 6.29
CA ASP A 297 -37.43 4.88 5.69
C ASP A 297 -36.99 5.37 4.30
N GLU A 298 -37.90 5.93 3.50
CA GLU A 298 -37.58 6.55 2.22
C GLU A 298 -36.57 7.70 2.38
N MET A 299 -36.68 8.49 3.45
CA MET A 299 -35.71 9.55 3.74
C MET A 299 -34.32 9.00 4.09
N LEU A 300 -34.24 7.90 4.85
CA LEU A 300 -32.97 7.26 5.21
C LEU A 300 -32.30 6.60 4.00
N LEU A 301 -33.08 5.92 3.15
CA LEU A 301 -32.59 5.32 1.91
C LEU A 301 -32.04 6.38 0.95
N ARG A 302 -32.76 7.50 0.80
CA ARG A 302 -32.31 8.64 -0.01
C ARG A 302 -31.07 9.33 0.57
N ALA A 303 -30.93 9.38 1.89
CA ALA A 303 -29.73 9.89 2.54
C ALA A 303 -28.48 9.06 2.20
N ALA A 304 -28.61 7.74 2.12
CA ALA A 304 -27.51 6.84 1.75
C ALA A 304 -27.07 7.02 0.28
N GLU A 305 -28.03 7.13 -0.64
CA GLU A 305 -27.77 7.46 -2.05
C GLU A 305 -27.03 8.79 -2.16
N TRP A 306 -27.53 9.81 -1.45
CA TRP A 306 -26.91 11.13 -1.41
C TRP A 306 -25.46 11.11 -0.92
N ILE A 307 -25.13 10.29 0.10
CA ILE A 307 -23.74 10.17 0.60
C ILE A 307 -22.82 9.61 -0.48
N SER A 308 -23.27 8.61 -1.25
CA SER A 308 -22.48 8.03 -2.34
C SER A 308 -22.27 9.05 -3.47
N GLU A 309 -23.32 9.82 -3.81
CA GLU A 309 -23.24 10.88 -4.81
C GLU A 309 -22.39 12.07 -4.34
N ALA A 310 -22.26 12.31 -3.04
CA ALA A 310 -21.60 13.50 -2.50
C ALA A 310 -20.15 13.68 -3.00
N ALA A 311 -19.41 12.58 -3.17
CA ALA A 311 -18.06 12.62 -3.75
C ALA A 311 -18.10 13.15 -5.20
N THR A 312 -18.97 12.60 -6.05
CA THR A 312 -19.14 13.03 -7.45
C THR A 312 -19.64 14.47 -7.60
N LEU A 313 -20.35 14.98 -6.58
CA LEU A 313 -20.82 16.36 -6.51
C LEU A 313 -19.73 17.36 -6.06
N GLY A 314 -18.47 16.91 -5.96
CA GLY A 314 -17.33 17.72 -5.53
C GLY A 314 -17.46 18.25 -4.10
N LYS A 315 -18.13 17.49 -3.21
CA LYS A 315 -18.21 17.82 -1.79
C LYS A 315 -16.97 17.31 -1.07
N ASP A 316 -16.44 18.14 -0.18
CA ASP A 316 -15.41 17.75 0.77
C ASP A 316 -16.07 17.04 1.95
N LEU A 317 -15.46 15.94 2.42
CA LEU A 317 -15.86 15.23 3.61
C LEU A 317 -15.05 15.75 4.81
N GLU A 318 -15.72 16.44 5.73
CA GLU A 318 -15.17 16.84 7.02
C GLU A 318 -15.44 15.76 8.05
N VAL A 319 -14.39 15.30 8.72
CA VAL A 319 -14.41 14.30 9.79
C VAL A 319 -13.97 14.96 11.08
N LEU A 320 -14.80 14.90 12.12
CA LEU A 320 -14.47 15.40 13.44
C LEU A 320 -14.59 14.25 14.43
N LEU A 321 -13.47 13.87 15.05
CA LEU A 321 -13.43 12.85 16.09
C LEU A 321 -13.17 13.54 17.43
N LYS A 322 -14.04 13.28 18.40
CA LYS A 322 -13.97 13.74 19.79
C LYS A 322 -14.01 12.56 20.73
N ALA A 323 -13.43 12.66 21.91
CA ALA A 323 -13.67 11.70 22.97
C ALA A 323 -13.81 12.43 24.31
N GLU A 324 -14.75 11.97 25.12
CA GLU A 324 -14.97 12.53 26.45
C GLU A 324 -13.74 12.28 27.34
N GLY A 325 -13.27 13.33 28.03
CA GLY A 325 -12.06 13.26 28.86
C GLY A 325 -10.74 13.50 28.11
N LEU A 326 -10.79 13.78 26.80
CA LEU A 326 -9.63 14.28 26.06
C LEU A 326 -9.77 15.78 25.80
N ASP A 327 -8.71 16.52 26.13
CA ASP A 327 -8.61 17.96 25.88
C ASP A 327 -8.35 18.29 24.41
N PHE A 328 -8.39 17.29 23.51
CA PHE A 328 -8.18 17.45 22.08
C PHE A 328 -9.25 16.77 21.23
N GLN A 329 -9.44 17.31 20.02
CA GLN A 329 -10.26 16.79 18.95
C GLN A 329 -9.43 16.59 17.69
N PHE A 330 -9.81 15.64 16.86
CA PHE A 330 -9.20 15.42 15.55
C PHE A 330 -10.14 15.93 14.46
N ARG A 331 -9.66 16.81 13.59
CA ARG A 331 -10.39 17.35 12.44
C ARG A 331 -9.70 16.95 11.15
N GLY A 332 -10.34 16.10 10.35
CA GLY A 332 -9.90 15.73 9.00
C GLY A 332 -10.79 16.36 7.93
N ILE A 333 -10.21 16.66 6.76
CA ILE A 333 -10.92 17.03 5.54
C ILE A 333 -10.37 16.19 4.40
N LEU A 334 -11.25 15.46 3.72
CA LEU A 334 -10.94 14.69 2.51
C LEU A 334 -11.61 15.39 1.32
N SER A 335 -10.82 15.64 0.27
CA SER A 335 -11.23 16.31 -0.96
C SER A 335 -10.47 15.73 -2.15
N GLU A 336 -11.02 15.85 -3.36
CA GLU A 336 -10.30 15.55 -4.61
C GLU A 336 -9.04 16.45 -4.80
N LYS A 337 -8.97 17.56 -4.07
CA LYS A 337 -7.82 18.50 -4.11
C LYS A 337 -6.70 18.12 -3.14
N GLY A 338 -6.95 17.19 -2.23
CA GLY A 338 -6.03 16.88 -1.14
C GLY A 338 -6.73 16.40 0.12
N VAL A 339 -5.91 15.98 1.06
CA VAL A 339 -6.34 15.54 2.38
C VAL A 339 -5.60 16.34 3.44
N SER A 340 -6.31 16.81 4.45
CA SER A 340 -5.73 17.55 5.56
C SER A 340 -6.29 17.04 6.88
N TRP A 341 -5.44 16.93 7.89
CA TRP A 341 -5.85 16.59 9.25
C TRP A 341 -5.19 17.51 10.26
N LEU A 342 -5.93 17.84 11.31
CA LEU A 342 -5.50 18.67 12.42
C LEU A 342 -5.85 17.99 13.73
N LEU A 343 -4.94 18.08 14.69
CA LEU A 343 -5.19 17.80 16.08
C LEU A 343 -5.36 19.15 16.79
N GLU A 344 -6.53 19.42 17.34
CA GLU A 344 -6.91 20.72 17.91
C GLU A 344 -7.35 20.56 19.37
N GLU A 345 -7.29 21.63 20.15
CA GLU A 345 -7.87 21.66 21.50
C GLU A 345 -9.40 21.53 21.45
N SER A 346 -9.99 20.79 22.39
CA SER A 346 -11.43 20.51 22.46
C SER A 346 -12.27 21.73 22.87
N GLU A 347 -11.73 22.64 23.70
CA GLU A 347 -12.39 23.87 24.16
C GLU A 347 -11.57 25.12 23.76
N PRO A 348 -11.87 25.75 22.62
CA PRO A 348 -11.04 26.83 22.11
C PRO A 348 -11.19 28.11 22.94
N SER A 349 -10.11 28.56 23.56
CA SER A 349 -9.99 29.89 24.12
C SER A 349 -9.83 30.94 23.00
N GLN A 350 -10.93 31.26 22.31
CA GLN A 350 -11.07 32.31 21.27
C GLN A 350 -10.16 32.25 20.01
N GLN A 351 -9.09 31.46 19.97
CA GLN A 351 -8.32 31.11 18.78
C GLN A 351 -8.05 29.61 18.82
N ASN A 352 -8.48 28.86 17.79
CA ASN A 352 -8.13 27.45 17.66
C ASN A 352 -6.61 27.34 17.48
N GLU A 353 -5.86 27.10 18.56
CA GLU A 353 -4.49 26.64 18.48
C GLU A 353 -4.54 25.14 18.17
N ALA A 354 -4.57 24.79 16.88
CA ALA A 354 -4.21 23.43 16.47
C ALA A 354 -2.85 23.11 17.12
N TYR A 355 -2.63 21.88 17.59
CA TYR A 355 -1.32 21.43 18.07
C TYR A 355 -0.45 20.98 16.91
N PHE A 356 -1.07 20.20 16.03
CA PHE A 356 -0.41 19.49 14.95
C PHE A 356 -1.29 19.42 13.71
N GLY A 357 -0.67 19.38 12.54
CA GLY A 357 -1.38 19.12 11.31
C GLY A 357 -0.55 18.42 10.25
N CYS A 358 -1.24 17.74 9.35
CA CYS A 358 -0.68 17.22 8.11
C CYS A 358 -1.59 17.62 6.95
N THR A 359 -1.00 18.08 5.85
CA THR A 359 -1.71 18.38 4.62
C THR A 359 -0.96 17.76 3.46
N LEU A 360 -1.64 16.91 2.71
CA LEU A 360 -1.16 16.29 1.49
C LEU A 360 -1.98 16.81 0.31
N THR A 361 -1.31 17.41 -0.66
CA THR A 361 -1.87 17.85 -1.95
C THR A 361 -1.05 17.26 -3.09
N HIS A 362 -1.42 17.60 -4.32
CA HIS A 362 -0.63 17.26 -5.49
C HIS A 362 0.70 18.00 -5.62
N GLN A 363 0.89 19.08 -4.87
CA GLN A 363 2.11 19.91 -4.95
C GLN A 363 3.01 19.78 -3.74
N HIS A 364 2.45 19.45 -2.58
CA HIS A 364 3.19 19.46 -1.34
C HIS A 364 2.68 18.45 -0.32
N LEU A 365 3.62 17.86 0.41
CA LEU A 365 3.37 17.21 1.68
C LEU A 365 3.88 18.15 2.79
N THR A 366 2.97 18.54 3.68
CA THR A 366 3.25 19.49 4.74
C THR A 366 2.86 18.91 6.09
N TRP A 367 3.82 18.81 7.00
CA TRP A 367 3.59 18.57 8.42
C TRP A 367 3.79 19.89 9.18
N MET A 368 2.92 20.19 10.16
CA MET A 368 2.88 21.47 10.86
C MET A 368 2.91 21.25 12.36
N SER A 369 3.90 21.84 13.04
CA SER A 369 3.90 22.03 14.49
C SER A 369 3.49 23.47 14.77
N PHE A 370 2.28 23.67 15.28
CA PHE A 370 1.77 25.02 15.55
C PHE A 370 2.37 25.61 16.81
N HIS A 371 2.60 24.77 17.82
CA HIS A 371 3.27 25.16 19.06
C HIS A 371 4.70 25.64 18.80
N ASP A 372 5.49 24.86 18.06
CA ASP A 372 6.87 25.23 17.72
C ASP A 372 6.97 26.27 16.61
N ARG A 373 5.84 26.62 15.97
CA ARG A 373 5.76 27.47 14.77
C ARG A 373 6.71 27.00 13.67
N GLN A 374 6.71 25.68 13.44
CA GLN A 374 7.53 25.02 12.43
C GLN A 374 6.64 24.27 11.45
N LEU A 375 7.09 24.18 10.21
CA LEU A 375 6.52 23.28 9.23
C LEU A 375 7.64 22.47 8.58
N TRP A 376 7.38 21.22 8.30
CA TRP A 376 8.17 20.42 7.38
C TRP A 376 7.36 20.38 6.10
N ARG A 377 7.77 21.13 5.08
CA ARG A 377 7.10 21.15 3.79
C ARG A 377 8.05 20.73 2.70
N ARG A 378 7.72 19.59 2.09
CA ARG A 378 8.35 19.09 0.88
C ARG A 378 7.47 19.48 -0.29
N ASP A 379 7.99 20.38 -1.11
CA ASP A 379 7.43 20.67 -2.42
C ASP A 379 8.03 19.67 -3.43
N GLY A 380 7.21 19.05 -4.26
CA GLY A 380 7.73 18.09 -5.25
C GLY A 380 6.74 17.00 -5.65
N ARG A 381 7.01 16.43 -6.83
CA ARG A 381 6.24 15.37 -7.46
C ARG A 381 6.42 14.09 -6.65
N SER A 382 5.34 13.53 -6.15
CA SER A 382 5.32 12.11 -5.89
C SER A 382 4.52 11.48 -7.03
N GLY A 383 5.09 10.51 -7.76
CA GLY A 383 4.32 9.61 -8.64
C GLY A 383 3.39 8.69 -7.84
N LEU A 384 2.92 9.18 -6.70
CA LEU A 384 2.15 8.51 -5.69
C LEU A 384 0.73 9.02 -5.81
N GLU A 385 -0.21 8.14 -6.14
CA GLU A 385 -1.63 8.41 -6.14
C GLU A 385 -2.18 8.19 -4.72
N LEU A 386 -2.92 9.16 -4.19
CA LEU A 386 -3.59 9.01 -2.90
C LEU A 386 -5.00 8.49 -3.14
N LYS A 387 -5.27 7.27 -2.70
CA LYS A 387 -6.60 6.67 -2.76
C LYS A 387 -7.18 6.61 -1.36
N ALA A 388 -8.25 7.36 -1.13
CA ALA A 388 -9.05 7.26 0.08
C ALA A 388 -10.40 6.63 -0.27
N PHE A 389 -10.87 5.71 0.56
CA PHE A 389 -12.16 5.07 0.34
C PHE A 389 -12.92 4.91 1.65
N VAL A 390 -14.23 5.11 1.54
CA VAL A 390 -15.22 4.78 2.58
C VAL A 390 -16.28 3.92 1.90
N SER A 391 -16.45 2.70 2.35
CA SER A 391 -17.42 1.75 1.80
C SER A 391 -18.26 1.12 2.89
N LEU A 392 -19.58 1.04 2.67
CA LEU A 392 -20.50 0.24 3.45
C LEU A 392 -21.32 -0.61 2.48
N GLN A 393 -21.15 -1.92 2.53
CA GLN A 393 -21.76 -2.86 1.60
C GLN A 393 -22.41 -4.01 2.36
N GLY A 394 -23.52 -4.54 1.85
CA GLY A 394 -24.07 -5.79 2.36
C GLY A 394 -23.26 -7.00 1.88
N VAL A 395 -23.22 -8.06 2.68
CA VAL A 395 -22.45 -9.27 2.34
C VAL A 395 -23.29 -10.14 1.39
N PRO A 396 -22.78 -10.47 0.18
CA PRO A 396 -23.51 -11.27 -0.81
C PRO A 396 -23.58 -12.75 -0.47
N ASP A 397 -22.61 -13.29 0.26
CA ASP A 397 -22.57 -14.71 0.60
C ASP A 397 -23.69 -15.05 1.61
N PRO A 398 -24.69 -15.88 1.21
CA PRO A 398 -25.76 -16.29 2.11
C PRO A 398 -25.29 -17.21 3.24
N ALA A 399 -24.09 -17.81 3.14
CA ALA A 399 -23.50 -18.61 4.21
C ALA A 399 -22.76 -17.76 5.27
N SER A 400 -22.60 -16.45 5.04
CA SER A 400 -21.92 -15.56 5.98
C SER A 400 -22.83 -15.13 7.12
N ASP A 401 -22.32 -15.26 8.35
CA ASP A 401 -22.95 -14.75 9.58
C ASP A 401 -22.99 -13.21 9.64
N LYS A 402 -22.21 -12.52 8.80
CA LYS A 402 -22.23 -11.06 8.69
C LYS A 402 -23.28 -10.60 7.67
N GLU A 403 -23.99 -9.52 8.00
CA GLU A 403 -24.97 -8.91 7.08
C GLU A 403 -24.41 -7.71 6.32
N VAL A 404 -23.52 -6.94 6.96
CA VAL A 404 -22.95 -5.69 6.44
C VAL A 404 -21.46 -5.63 6.79
N GLU A 405 -20.66 -5.11 5.88
CA GLU A 405 -19.25 -4.79 6.09
C GLU A 405 -18.98 -3.32 5.84
N PHE A 406 -18.21 -2.72 6.75
CA PHE A 406 -17.73 -1.35 6.67
C PHE A 406 -16.23 -1.36 6.42
N PHE A 407 -15.80 -0.65 5.39
CA PHE A 407 -14.42 -0.46 5.06
C PHE A 407 -14.10 1.03 5.05
N LEU A 408 -13.04 1.39 5.77
CA LEU A 408 -12.45 2.72 5.72
C LEU A 408 -10.96 2.52 5.50
N GLY A 409 -10.42 3.16 4.47
CA GLY A 409 -9.00 3.09 4.20
C GLY A 409 -8.51 4.32 3.47
N ALA A 410 -7.25 4.63 3.68
CA ALA A 410 -6.50 5.54 2.84
C ALA A 410 -5.16 4.87 2.55
N GLY A 411 -4.72 4.94 1.31
CA GLY A 411 -3.51 4.31 0.85
C GLY A 411 -2.84 5.15 -0.23
N VAL A 412 -1.53 4.99 -0.33
CA VAL A 412 -0.73 5.62 -1.35
C VAL A 412 -0.30 4.53 -2.32
N HIS A 413 -0.64 4.69 -3.60
CA HIS A 413 -0.27 3.75 -4.65
C HIS A 413 0.79 4.40 -5.53
N SER A 414 1.94 3.75 -5.72
CA SER A 414 2.84 4.12 -6.81
C SER A 414 2.30 3.50 -8.09
N ASN A 415 1.62 4.27 -8.92
CA ASN A 415 1.31 3.77 -10.24
C ASN A 415 2.58 3.89 -11.09
N ALA A 416 3.20 2.77 -11.46
CA ALA A 416 4.37 2.78 -12.34
C ALA A 416 4.06 3.47 -13.68
N SER A 417 2.78 3.54 -14.08
CA SER A 417 2.33 4.26 -15.27
C SER A 417 1.91 5.72 -15.03
N SER A 418 1.69 6.18 -13.79
CA SER A 418 1.50 7.63 -13.54
C SER A 418 2.81 8.42 -13.65
N LEU A 419 3.94 7.70 -13.64
CA LEU A 419 5.27 8.22 -13.95
C LEU A 419 5.59 8.23 -15.46
N GLU A 420 4.79 7.57 -16.32
CA GLU A 420 4.94 7.57 -17.79
C GLU A 420 4.55 8.92 -18.42
N GLU A 421 3.73 9.69 -17.72
CA GLU A 421 3.35 11.01 -18.12
C GLU A 421 3.96 12.01 -17.15
N GLY A 422 4.44 13.13 -17.66
CA GLY A 422 4.47 14.37 -16.88
C GLY A 422 3.06 14.85 -16.53
N ASN A 423 2.17 13.94 -16.10
CA ASN A 423 0.84 14.26 -15.65
C ASN A 423 1.02 15.00 -14.34
N GLU A 424 0.76 16.31 -14.37
CA GLU A 424 0.99 17.25 -13.27
C GLU A 424 0.09 16.99 -12.04
N LYS A 425 -0.63 15.86 -12.01
CA LYS A 425 -1.66 15.54 -11.03
C LYS A 425 -1.33 14.24 -10.31
N VAL A 426 -0.91 14.38 -9.06
CA VAL A 426 -1.30 13.39 -8.03
C VAL A 426 -2.81 13.36 -8.03
N ASN A 427 -3.40 12.26 -8.51
CA ASN A 427 -4.83 12.08 -8.39
C ASN A 427 -5.13 11.71 -6.93
N VAL A 428 -5.97 12.52 -6.28
CA VAL A 428 -6.60 12.12 -5.02
C VAL A 428 -7.95 11.52 -5.40
N SER A 429 -8.04 10.19 -5.40
CA SER A 429 -9.31 9.49 -5.62
C SER A 429 -10.00 9.30 -4.27
N LEU A 430 -11.14 9.95 -4.10
CA LEU A 430 -12.04 9.76 -2.97
C LEU A 430 -13.21 8.90 -3.43
N HIS A 431 -13.22 7.63 -3.05
CA HIS A 431 -14.33 6.72 -3.32
C HIS A 431 -15.24 6.64 -2.10
N ILE A 432 -16.47 7.11 -2.22
CA ILE A 432 -17.49 6.93 -1.16
C ILE A 432 -18.59 6.06 -1.73
N GLU A 433 -18.77 4.89 -1.14
CA GLU A 433 -19.82 3.97 -1.51
C GLU A 433 -20.65 3.59 -0.29
N MET A 434 -21.94 3.89 -0.33
CA MET A 434 -22.90 3.47 0.69
C MET A 434 -24.01 2.70 0.00
N ASP A 435 -24.11 1.40 0.24
CA ASP A 435 -25.30 0.66 -0.17
C ASP A 435 -26.51 1.19 0.63
N PRO A 436 -27.59 1.66 -0.04
CA PRO A 436 -28.71 2.27 0.65
C PRO A 436 -29.38 1.36 1.67
N VAL A 437 -29.51 0.08 1.34
CA VAL A 437 -30.19 -0.90 2.19
C VAL A 437 -29.24 -1.36 3.29
N ALA A 438 -27.94 -1.48 3.03
CA ALA A 438 -26.95 -1.78 4.05
C ALA A 438 -26.87 -0.66 5.10
N LEU A 439 -26.89 0.62 4.69
CA LEU A 439 -26.95 1.74 5.63
C LEU A 439 -28.28 1.70 6.40
N HIS A 440 -29.40 1.53 5.71
CA HIS A 440 -30.70 1.42 6.37
C HIS A 440 -30.72 0.30 7.43
N GLN A 441 -30.14 -0.86 7.14
CA GLN A 441 -30.01 -1.96 8.10
C GLN A 441 -29.10 -1.59 9.28
N ALA A 442 -27.94 -0.97 9.00
CA ALA A 442 -26.99 -0.54 10.04
C ALA A 442 -27.59 0.52 10.98
N LEU A 443 -28.42 1.42 10.45
CA LEU A 443 -29.09 2.49 11.20
C LEU A 443 -30.16 1.99 12.17
N LYS A 444 -30.67 0.75 12.00
CA LYS A 444 -31.77 0.17 12.77
C LYS A 444 -32.94 1.15 12.96
N PRO A 445 -33.73 1.41 11.90
CA PRO A 445 -34.69 2.53 11.89
C PRO A 445 -35.71 2.46 13.01
N ASP A 446 -36.10 1.28 13.47
CA ASP A 446 -37.04 1.11 14.59
C ASP A 446 -36.52 1.72 15.90
N ASP A 447 -35.21 1.80 16.06
CA ASP A 447 -34.55 2.39 17.24
C ASP A 447 -34.39 3.93 17.11
N LEU A 448 -34.66 4.50 15.93
CA LEU A 448 -34.49 5.93 15.67
C LEU A 448 -35.74 6.75 16.01
N VAL A 449 -35.58 7.73 16.89
CA VAL A 449 -36.55 8.79 17.12
C VAL A 449 -36.43 9.82 15.99
N TRP A 450 -37.54 10.09 15.30
CA TRP A 450 -37.63 11.07 14.23
C TRP A 450 -38.34 12.33 14.69
N SER A 451 -37.73 13.50 14.47
CA SER A 451 -38.35 14.81 14.71
C SER A 451 -38.02 15.80 13.60
N GLN A 452 -38.79 16.88 13.52
CA GLN A 452 -38.57 17.96 12.57
C GLN A 452 -38.36 19.28 13.34
N VAL A 453 -37.20 19.89 13.18
CA VAL A 453 -36.80 21.12 13.89
C VAL A 453 -36.18 22.08 12.89
N GLY A 454 -36.67 23.33 12.84
CA GLY A 454 -36.07 24.37 11.99
C GLY A 454 -36.02 24.03 10.49
N GLY A 455 -36.95 23.22 9.98
CA GLY A 455 -36.97 22.78 8.58
C GLY A 455 -36.02 21.61 8.26
N LYS A 456 -35.25 21.12 9.24
CA LYS A 456 -34.41 19.92 9.13
C LYS A 456 -35.09 18.72 9.76
N HIS A 457 -34.73 17.53 9.30
CA HIS A 457 -35.18 16.27 9.87
C HIS A 457 -34.06 15.66 10.71
N HIS A 458 -34.37 15.36 11.97
CA HIS A 458 -33.44 14.80 12.93
C HIS A 458 -33.84 13.35 13.21
N PHE A 459 -32.90 12.43 13.02
CA PHE A 459 -33.00 11.04 13.42
C PHE A 459 -31.99 10.79 14.52
N LYS A 460 -32.42 10.22 15.65
CA LYS A 460 -31.57 10.02 16.82
C LYS A 460 -31.83 8.68 17.51
N SER A 461 -30.75 7.99 17.90
CA SER A 461 -30.74 6.87 18.84
C SER A 461 -29.71 7.13 19.94
N ASP A 462 -29.45 6.11 20.78
CA ASP A 462 -28.43 6.15 21.83
C ASP A 462 -26.99 6.17 21.31
N VAL A 463 -26.77 5.92 20.03
CA VAL A 463 -25.43 5.81 19.42
C VAL A 463 -25.28 6.61 18.12
N LEU A 464 -26.35 7.26 17.64
CA LEU A 464 -26.37 7.89 16.33
C LEU A 464 -27.25 9.13 16.29
N GLU A 465 -26.78 10.18 15.61
CA GLU A 465 -27.58 11.32 15.20
C GLU A 465 -27.38 11.63 13.71
N LEU A 466 -28.45 11.67 12.94
CA LEU A 466 -28.45 12.02 11.52
C LEU A 466 -29.35 13.22 11.27
N ILE A 467 -28.82 14.25 10.63
CA ILE A 467 -29.55 15.48 10.29
C ILE A 467 -29.65 15.59 8.78
N LEU A 468 -30.88 15.66 8.28
CA LEU A 468 -31.19 15.82 6.85
C LEU A 468 -31.79 17.20 6.56
N GLU A 469 -31.34 17.82 5.49
CA GLU A 469 -31.92 19.04 4.91
C GLU A 469 -32.90 18.70 3.79
N LYS A 470 -33.92 19.55 3.63
CA LYS A 470 -34.94 19.34 2.59
C LYS A 470 -34.35 19.74 1.22
N ASP A 471 -34.41 18.82 0.26
CA ASP A 471 -34.04 18.92 -1.17
C ASP A 471 -32.59 18.52 -1.56
N PRO A 472 -32.38 17.35 -2.21
CA PRO A 472 -33.04 16.06 -1.97
C PRO A 472 -32.42 15.39 -0.75
N TRP A 473 -33.14 15.38 0.38
CA TRP A 473 -32.77 14.76 1.67
C TRP A 473 -31.26 14.74 2.00
N ARG A 474 -30.60 15.88 1.75
CA ARG A 474 -29.16 16.02 1.86
C ARG A 474 -28.71 15.75 3.28
N VAL A 475 -27.66 14.95 3.45
CA VAL A 475 -27.05 14.71 4.76
C VAL A 475 -26.25 15.95 5.15
N ALA A 476 -26.73 16.66 6.17
CA ALA A 476 -26.04 17.82 6.73
C ALA A 476 -24.95 17.37 7.72
N SER A 477 -25.27 16.37 8.55
CA SER A 477 -24.32 15.75 9.46
C SER A 477 -24.75 14.35 9.84
N LEU A 478 -23.77 13.47 10.02
CA LEU A 478 -23.92 12.15 10.63
C LEU A 478 -22.97 12.07 11.82
N THR A 479 -23.51 11.81 13.01
CA THR A 479 -22.76 11.66 14.25
C THR A 479 -22.93 10.24 14.77
N LEU A 480 -21.83 9.59 15.15
CA LEU A 480 -21.76 8.20 15.61
C LEU A 480 -20.98 8.13 16.92
N ASP A 481 -21.56 7.49 17.94
CA ASP A 481 -20.86 7.14 19.16
C ASP A 481 -20.21 5.76 18.98
N LEU A 482 -18.89 5.71 19.04
CA LEU A 482 -18.09 4.51 18.89
C LEU A 482 -18.03 3.72 20.22
N PRO A 483 -17.91 2.38 20.15
CA PRO A 483 -17.67 1.58 21.34
C PRO A 483 -16.32 1.97 21.97
N ALA A 484 -16.33 2.12 23.29
CA ALA A 484 -15.15 2.43 24.09
C ALA A 484 -14.11 1.29 24.01
N ALA A 485 -12.86 1.62 23.66
CA ALA A 485 -11.73 0.76 23.96
C ALA A 485 -11.47 0.74 25.48
N LYS A 486 -10.89 -0.34 26.02
CA LYS A 486 -10.57 -0.43 27.46
C LYS A 486 -9.76 0.82 27.90
N GLY A 487 -10.33 1.64 28.77
CA GLY A 487 -9.68 2.82 29.36
C GLY A 487 -10.06 4.18 28.76
N LEU A 488 -10.79 4.22 27.63
CA LEU A 488 -11.26 5.47 27.01
C LEU A 488 -12.79 5.56 27.08
N ASN A 489 -13.34 6.75 27.35
CA ASN A 489 -14.78 6.98 27.22
C ASN A 489 -15.20 6.97 25.73
N LYS A 490 -16.51 6.84 25.48
CA LYS A 490 -17.09 6.64 24.14
C LYS A 490 -16.63 7.75 23.17
N PRO A 491 -15.81 7.44 22.15
CA PRO A 491 -15.45 8.41 21.13
C PRO A 491 -16.68 8.74 20.30
N GLN A 492 -16.80 9.98 19.85
CA GLN A 492 -17.83 10.44 18.93
C GLN A 492 -17.19 10.89 17.62
N VAL A 493 -17.68 10.35 16.50
CA VAL A 493 -17.31 10.77 15.14
C VAL A 493 -18.45 11.56 14.54
N GLN A 494 -18.17 12.76 14.06
CA GLN A 494 -19.08 13.59 13.29
C GLN A 494 -18.57 13.75 11.86
N LEU A 495 -19.39 13.38 10.89
CA LEU A 495 -19.16 13.54 9.47
C LEU A 495 -20.03 14.68 8.94
N ARG A 496 -19.45 15.55 8.11
CA ARG A 496 -20.16 16.62 7.40
C ARG A 496 -19.66 16.71 5.97
N TRP A 497 -20.55 17.14 5.09
CA TRP A 497 -20.26 17.30 3.67
C TRP A 497 -20.48 18.76 3.26
N SER A 498 -19.41 19.41 2.85
CA SER A 498 -19.39 20.85 2.55
C SER A 498 -18.68 21.12 1.23
N THR A 499 -18.91 22.29 0.63
CA THR A 499 -18.22 22.67 -0.61
C THR A 499 -17.09 23.63 -0.28
N GLY A 500 -15.87 23.29 -0.69
CA GLY A 500 -14.70 24.16 -0.56
C GLY A 500 -14.17 24.29 0.87
N ALA A 501 -14.49 23.36 1.77
CA ALA A 501 -13.92 23.33 3.11
C ALA A 501 -12.42 23.07 3.07
N PHE A 502 -11.92 22.27 2.12
CA PHE A 502 -10.48 22.04 1.95
C PHE A 502 -9.76 23.33 1.54
N GLU A 503 -10.29 24.07 0.58
CA GLU A 503 -9.71 25.36 0.16
C GLU A 503 -9.79 26.41 1.27
N LYS A 504 -10.90 26.43 2.01
CA LYS A 504 -11.08 27.33 3.14
C LYS A 504 -10.02 27.04 4.21
N LEU A 505 -9.84 25.77 4.57
CA LEU A 505 -8.81 25.37 5.52
C LEU A 505 -7.40 25.67 5.00
N GLY A 506 -7.13 25.43 3.71
CA GLY A 506 -5.86 25.78 3.08
C GLY A 506 -5.53 27.27 3.17
N LYS A 507 -6.53 28.16 3.00
CA LYS A 507 -6.37 29.61 3.20
C LYS A 507 -6.13 29.97 4.66
N GLU A 508 -6.88 29.36 5.58
CA GLU A 508 -6.70 29.54 7.03
C GLU A 508 -5.27 29.14 7.44
N LEU A 509 -4.82 27.94 7.05
CA LEU A 509 -3.47 27.44 7.30
C LEU A 509 -2.40 28.33 6.67
N ALA A 510 -2.57 28.75 5.41
CA ALA A 510 -1.58 29.64 4.76
C ALA A 510 -1.42 30.99 5.46
N VAL A 511 -2.45 31.48 6.15
CA VAL A 511 -2.35 32.68 7.00
C VAL A 511 -1.68 32.34 8.33
N THR A 512 -2.16 31.29 9.02
CA THR A 512 -1.67 30.89 10.36
C THR A 512 -0.21 30.48 10.34
N THR A 513 0.22 29.74 9.30
CA THR A 513 1.58 29.20 9.18
C THR A 513 2.51 30.10 8.35
N ARG A 514 2.10 31.33 8.00
CA ARG A 514 2.90 32.23 7.15
C ARG A 514 4.29 32.50 7.72
N ASP A 515 4.36 32.69 9.03
CA ASP A 515 5.59 33.03 9.74
C ASP A 515 6.26 31.79 10.36
N PHE A 516 5.79 30.57 10.01
CA PHE A 516 6.39 29.35 10.51
C PHE A 516 7.71 29.08 9.78
N LYS A 517 8.70 28.58 10.51
CA LYS A 517 9.97 28.18 9.93
C LYS A 517 9.80 26.86 9.18
N ASN A 518 10.10 26.84 7.88
CA ASN A 518 10.25 25.57 7.16
C ASN A 518 11.55 24.88 7.60
N VAL A 519 11.43 23.71 8.24
CA VAL A 519 12.58 22.92 8.71
C VAL A 519 12.99 21.82 7.73
N PHE A 520 12.22 21.62 6.65
CA PHE A 520 12.56 20.66 5.60
C PHE A 520 13.94 20.95 4.98
N GLN A 521 14.74 19.90 4.85
CA GLN A 521 16.00 19.93 4.11
C GLN A 521 16.00 18.79 3.08
N SER A 522 16.25 19.13 1.82
CA SER A 522 16.20 18.18 0.71
C SER A 522 17.30 17.12 0.75
N GLU A 523 18.43 17.39 1.42
CA GLU A 523 19.53 16.42 1.62
C GLU A 523 19.32 15.52 2.85
N SER A 524 18.37 15.88 3.72
CA SER A 524 18.09 15.18 4.98
C SER A 524 16.58 15.15 5.30
N PRO A 525 15.72 14.69 4.36
CA PRO A 525 14.27 14.83 4.45
C PRO A 525 13.68 14.05 5.65
N VAL A 526 14.16 12.84 5.92
CA VAL A 526 13.67 12.01 7.03
C VAL A 526 14.23 12.51 8.35
N SER A 527 15.51 12.85 8.40
CA SER A 527 16.15 13.43 9.58
C SER A 527 15.40 14.67 10.08
N THR A 528 15.13 15.62 9.19
CA THR A 528 14.39 16.85 9.53
C THR A 528 12.92 16.60 9.87
N TRP A 529 12.31 15.54 9.31
CA TRP A 529 10.96 15.12 9.71
C TRP A 529 10.95 14.52 11.12
N VAL A 530 11.89 13.63 11.43
CA VAL A 530 12.03 13.02 12.77
C VAL A 530 12.30 14.08 13.83
N GLU A 531 13.10 15.11 13.54
CA GLU A 531 13.31 16.24 14.46
C GLU A 531 12.02 17.01 14.76
N LEU A 532 11.18 17.26 13.74
CA LEU A 532 9.88 17.89 13.94
C LEU A 532 8.98 17.05 14.86
N ILE A 533 8.89 15.75 14.60
CA ILE A 533 8.07 14.82 15.41
C ILE A 533 8.62 14.67 16.84
N ALA A 534 9.94 14.63 16.99
CA ALA A 534 10.58 14.56 18.31
C ALA A 534 10.22 15.78 19.17
N GLY A 535 10.29 16.98 18.60
CA GLY A 535 9.88 18.21 19.28
C GLY A 535 8.43 18.16 19.81
N GLN A 536 7.53 17.56 19.02
CA GLN A 536 6.13 17.39 19.39
C GLN A 536 5.94 16.39 20.52
N ILE A 537 6.61 15.23 20.45
CA ILE A 537 6.50 14.21 21.49
C ILE A 537 6.96 14.79 22.84
N ALA A 538 8.09 15.52 22.87
CA ALA A 538 8.62 16.13 24.09
C ALA A 538 7.61 17.04 24.80
N GLN A 539 6.81 17.76 24.02
CA GLN A 539 5.96 18.85 24.48
C GLN A 539 4.47 18.49 24.49
N SER A 540 4.12 17.26 24.09
CA SER A 540 2.73 16.83 23.96
C SER A 540 2.06 16.63 25.32
N SER A 541 1.49 17.68 25.91
CA SER A 541 0.58 17.54 27.06
C SER A 541 -0.73 16.85 26.69
N TYR A 542 -1.10 16.91 25.40
CA TYR A 542 -2.38 16.43 24.85
C TYR A 542 -2.42 14.92 24.56
N LEU A 543 -1.30 14.19 24.47
CA LEU A 543 -1.35 12.74 24.22
C LEU A 543 -1.62 11.98 25.53
N PRO A 544 -2.58 11.03 25.57
CA PRO A 544 -2.90 10.28 26.78
C PRO A 544 -1.67 9.57 27.35
N ALA A 545 -1.54 9.55 28.68
CA ALA A 545 -0.44 8.86 29.35
C ALA A 545 -0.45 7.35 29.04
N GLU A 546 -1.60 6.75 28.69
CA GLU A 546 -1.64 5.36 28.24
C GLU A 546 -0.97 5.14 26.86
N LEU A 547 -0.90 6.17 26.01
CA LEU A 547 -0.38 6.10 24.63
C LEU A 547 1.14 6.29 24.56
N LEU A 548 1.69 7.26 25.30
CA LEU A 548 3.13 7.59 25.29
C LEU A 548 3.81 7.57 26.66
N GLY A 549 3.08 7.29 27.74
CA GLY A 549 3.60 7.28 29.11
C GLY A 549 3.66 8.67 29.76
N SER A 550 4.43 8.76 30.85
CA SER A 550 4.57 9.98 31.65
C SER A 550 5.30 11.10 30.88
N MET A 551 5.24 12.34 31.38
CA MET A 551 5.91 13.49 30.75
C MET A 551 7.42 13.25 30.59
N GLU A 552 8.00 12.58 31.55
CA GLU A 552 9.41 12.21 31.63
C GLU A 552 9.77 11.20 30.53
N ARG A 553 8.92 10.18 30.32
CA ARG A 553 9.10 9.21 29.24
C ARG A 553 9.00 9.86 27.86
N ARG A 554 8.10 10.83 27.69
CA ARG A 554 7.94 11.59 26.44
C ARG A 554 9.18 12.41 26.10
N GLN A 555 9.74 13.13 27.07
CA GLN A 555 10.99 13.87 26.90
C GLN A 555 12.16 12.96 26.52
N PHE A 556 12.25 11.78 27.13
CA PHE A 556 13.26 10.78 26.78
C PHE A 556 13.11 10.25 25.35
N ILE A 557 11.88 9.90 24.92
CA ILE A 557 11.61 9.45 23.54
C ILE A 557 11.99 10.53 22.53
N ALA A 558 11.61 11.78 22.79
CA ALA A 558 11.96 12.91 21.95
C ALA A 558 13.47 13.16 21.87
N PHE A 559 14.18 13.05 23.00
CA PHE A 559 15.63 13.12 23.02
C PHE A 559 16.26 12.00 22.18
N ALA A 560 15.78 10.76 22.33
CA ALA A 560 16.25 9.63 21.54
C ALA A 560 16.03 9.84 20.03
N LEU A 561 14.83 10.24 19.61
CA LEU A 561 14.50 10.53 18.21
C LEU A 561 15.33 11.67 17.63
N SER A 562 15.48 12.78 18.37
CA SER A 562 16.32 13.92 17.95
C SER A 562 17.77 13.50 17.75
N ASN A 563 18.27 12.60 18.59
CA ASN A 563 19.62 12.09 18.45
C ASN A 563 19.77 11.13 17.27
N LEU A 564 18.75 10.39 16.84
CA LEU A 564 18.83 9.58 15.60
C LEU A 564 19.17 10.47 14.39
N SER A 565 18.53 11.64 14.30
CA SER A 565 18.80 12.64 13.26
C SER A 565 20.22 13.22 13.41
N ARG A 566 20.57 13.78 14.58
CA ARG A 566 21.90 14.38 14.83
C ARG A 566 23.05 13.40 14.62
N ALA A 567 22.81 12.13 14.93
CA ALA A 567 23.73 11.04 14.74
C ALA A 567 23.97 10.66 13.27
N LYS A 568 23.13 11.15 12.35
CA LYS A 568 23.06 10.72 10.94
C LYS A 568 22.70 9.25 10.77
N LEU A 569 21.99 8.64 11.73
CA LEU A 569 21.50 7.26 11.61
C LEU A 569 20.42 7.13 10.54
N LEU A 570 19.74 8.24 10.23
CA LEU A 570 18.74 8.33 9.20
C LEU A 570 19.33 8.73 7.84
N SER A 571 20.65 8.89 7.72
CA SER A 571 21.28 9.29 6.45
C SER A 571 21.09 8.32 5.27
N PRO A 572 20.99 6.99 5.47
CA PRO A 572 20.60 6.09 4.38
C PRO A 572 19.17 6.37 3.90
N LEU A 573 18.24 6.57 4.84
CA LEU A 573 16.85 6.96 4.55
C LEU A 573 16.76 8.30 3.83
N ASP A 574 17.55 9.28 4.28
CA ASP A 574 17.65 10.59 3.64
C ASP A 574 18.12 10.45 2.19
N SER A 575 19.23 9.72 1.96
CA SER A 575 19.79 9.52 0.63
C SER A 575 18.83 8.82 -0.31
N PHE A 576 18.11 7.81 0.18
CA PHE A 576 17.08 7.11 -0.58
C PHE A 576 15.93 8.03 -0.99
N ILE A 577 15.33 8.78 -0.04
CA ILE A 577 14.20 9.68 -0.35
C ILE A 577 14.65 10.83 -1.25
N SER A 578 15.82 11.42 -1.00
CA SER A 578 16.41 12.44 -1.87
C SER A 578 16.74 11.90 -3.27
N GLY A 579 17.02 10.59 -3.40
CA GLY A 579 17.22 9.90 -4.66
C GLY A 579 15.93 9.74 -5.47
N ILE A 580 14.78 9.58 -4.80
CA ILE A 580 13.45 9.54 -5.45
C ILE A 580 13.15 10.89 -6.13
N ASP A 581 13.53 12.01 -5.50
CA ASP A 581 13.26 13.37 -6.01
C ASP A 581 14.12 13.77 -7.21
N ARG A 582 15.21 13.04 -7.49
CA ARG A 582 16.06 13.28 -8.66
C ARG A 582 15.49 12.57 -9.88
N GLU A 583 14.27 12.95 -10.28
CA GLU A 583 13.68 12.42 -11.49
C GLU A 583 14.52 12.86 -12.72
N PRO A 584 15.08 11.91 -13.48
CA PRO A 584 15.72 12.24 -14.74
C PRO A 584 14.66 12.76 -15.72
N ALA A 585 15.06 13.61 -16.67
CA ALA A 585 14.15 14.17 -17.68
C ALA A 585 13.36 13.10 -18.47
N ARG A 586 13.85 11.85 -18.50
CA ARG A 586 13.19 10.67 -19.06
C ARG A 586 13.35 9.50 -18.08
N PRO A 587 12.32 9.16 -17.30
CA PRO A 587 12.37 8.02 -16.39
C PRO A 587 12.24 6.70 -17.14
N PHE A 588 13.11 5.76 -16.81
CA PHE A 588 13.08 4.38 -17.26
C PHE A 588 12.18 3.53 -16.35
N PHE A 589 11.39 2.63 -16.94
CA PHE A 589 10.52 1.71 -16.18
C PHE A 589 10.78 0.27 -16.56
N VAL A 590 10.71 -0.61 -15.56
CA VAL A 590 10.74 -2.06 -15.74
C VAL A 590 9.31 -2.56 -15.56
N PRO A 591 8.70 -3.18 -16.58
CA PRO A 591 7.33 -3.66 -16.48
C PRO A 591 7.23 -4.76 -15.41
N MET A 592 6.31 -4.58 -14.46
CA MET A 592 6.03 -5.59 -13.44
C MET A 592 5.11 -6.66 -14.01
N ALA A 593 5.38 -7.93 -13.71
CA ALA A 593 4.43 -9.00 -14.01
C ALA A 593 3.13 -8.74 -13.23
N SER A 594 2.03 -8.53 -13.95
CA SER A 594 0.71 -8.22 -13.38
C SER A 594 0.31 -9.27 -12.34
N SER A 595 0.06 -8.84 -11.11
CA SER A 595 -0.56 -9.66 -10.07
C SER A 595 -1.74 -8.92 -9.45
N GLU A 596 -2.82 -9.67 -9.21
CA GLU A 596 -4.13 -9.27 -8.70
C GLU A 596 -4.17 -8.35 -7.44
N PRO A 597 -5.33 -7.72 -7.15
CA PRO A 597 -5.48 -6.48 -6.38
C PRO A 597 -5.41 -6.63 -4.85
N ALA A 598 -4.40 -7.33 -4.33
CA ALA A 598 -4.00 -7.24 -2.92
C ALA A 598 -2.82 -6.24 -2.76
N GLU A 599 -2.92 -5.10 -3.46
CA GLU A 599 -1.78 -4.27 -3.87
C GLU A 599 -1.15 -3.41 -2.77
N VAL A 600 -1.90 -2.92 -1.77
CA VAL A 600 -1.36 -1.88 -0.87
C VAL A 600 -0.21 -2.41 0.00
N MET A 601 -0.41 -3.56 0.65
CA MET A 601 0.62 -4.15 1.52
C MET A 601 1.81 -4.69 0.72
N ARG A 602 1.58 -5.21 -0.50
CA ARG A 602 2.64 -5.71 -1.36
C ARG A 602 3.46 -4.57 -1.99
N THR A 603 2.82 -3.47 -2.38
CA THR A 603 3.49 -2.26 -2.89
C THR A 603 4.30 -1.58 -1.80
N LEU A 604 3.75 -1.46 -0.57
CA LEU A 604 4.51 -1.01 0.59
C LEU A 604 5.67 -1.94 0.90
N ALA A 605 5.50 -3.26 0.76
CA ALA A 605 6.58 -4.22 0.91
C ALA A 605 7.68 -4.07 -0.16
N ILE A 606 7.35 -3.69 -1.40
CA ILE A 606 8.33 -3.40 -2.47
C ILE A 606 9.11 -2.12 -2.20
N ILE A 607 8.45 -1.06 -1.71
CA ILE A 607 9.14 0.17 -1.29
C ILE A 607 10.06 -0.12 -0.10
N PHE A 608 9.57 -0.89 0.87
CA PHE A 608 10.35 -1.35 2.01
C PHE A 608 11.48 -2.31 1.61
N ALA A 609 11.30 -3.08 0.52
CA ALA A 609 12.29 -4.02 -0.02
C ALA A 609 13.54 -3.30 -0.51
N ALA A 610 13.37 -2.34 -1.42
CA ALA A 610 14.48 -1.57 -1.98
C ALA A 610 15.30 -0.88 -0.87
N TYR A 611 14.60 -0.34 0.13
CA TYR A 611 15.19 0.24 1.33
C TYR A 611 15.95 -0.78 2.20
N ALA A 612 15.33 -1.92 2.49
CA ALA A 612 15.90 -2.96 3.34
C ALA A 612 17.15 -3.60 2.71
N PHE A 613 17.20 -3.74 1.39
CA PHE A 613 18.39 -4.21 0.69
C PHE A 613 19.55 -3.21 0.77
N GLU A 614 19.28 -1.92 0.54
CA GLU A 614 20.31 -0.87 0.59
C GLU A 614 20.95 -0.76 1.99
N ILE A 615 20.14 -0.79 3.05
CA ILE A 615 20.67 -0.82 4.42
C ILE A 615 21.39 -2.13 4.71
N ALA A 616 20.82 -3.28 4.32
CA ALA A 616 21.49 -4.55 4.59
C ALA A 616 22.90 -4.55 4.00
N ASP A 617 23.03 -4.21 2.72
CA ASP A 617 24.29 -4.25 1.98
C ASP A 617 25.28 -3.16 2.41
N GLY A 618 24.81 -2.00 2.86
CA GLY A 618 25.64 -0.90 3.33
C GLY A 618 26.04 -0.98 4.82
N SER A 619 25.26 -1.67 5.64
CA SER A 619 25.38 -1.58 7.11
C SER A 619 25.72 -2.89 7.82
N PHE A 620 25.61 -4.07 7.17
CA PHE A 620 25.88 -5.36 7.82
C PHE A 620 26.86 -6.24 7.01
N PRO A 621 27.77 -6.99 7.68
CA PRO A 621 28.59 -7.99 6.99
C PRO A 621 27.74 -9.02 6.27
N GLU A 622 28.19 -9.46 5.10
CA GLU A 622 27.54 -10.53 4.33
C GLU A 622 27.41 -11.81 5.18
N ASP A 623 26.33 -12.56 4.95
CA ASP A 623 25.95 -13.80 5.64
C ASP A 623 25.68 -13.69 7.15
N SER A 624 25.88 -12.51 7.75
CA SER A 624 25.51 -12.24 9.14
C SER A 624 23.99 -12.32 9.34
N TRP A 625 23.54 -12.56 10.57
CA TRP A 625 22.11 -12.67 10.82
C TRP A 625 21.31 -11.39 10.52
N PRO A 626 21.77 -10.15 10.81
CA PRO A 626 21.00 -8.96 10.49
C PRO A 626 20.87 -8.74 8.99
N TRP A 627 21.96 -8.99 8.24
CA TRP A 627 21.98 -8.93 6.78
C TRP A 627 20.99 -9.95 6.18
N THR A 628 21.09 -11.21 6.61
CA THR A 628 20.27 -12.31 6.08
C THR A 628 18.80 -12.14 6.46
N ALA A 629 18.49 -11.85 7.73
CA ALA A 629 17.11 -11.72 8.20
C ALA A 629 16.36 -10.58 7.51
N MET A 630 17.04 -9.45 7.25
CA MET A 630 16.42 -8.31 6.58
C MET A 630 16.08 -8.62 5.11
N ARG A 631 16.98 -9.30 4.40
CA ARG A 631 16.79 -9.71 3.01
C ARG A 631 15.73 -10.80 2.86
N GLU A 632 15.81 -11.86 3.65
CA GLU A 632 14.84 -12.97 3.58
C GLU A 632 13.44 -12.55 3.97
N THR A 633 13.31 -11.62 4.92
CA THR A 633 12.01 -11.03 5.26
C THR A 633 11.37 -10.35 4.06
N VAL A 634 12.16 -9.59 3.31
CA VAL A 634 11.68 -8.92 2.10
C VAL A 634 11.20 -9.95 1.07
N TYR A 635 11.98 -11.00 0.83
CA TYR A 635 11.60 -12.07 -0.09
C TYR A 635 10.31 -12.79 0.36
N VAL A 636 10.14 -13.03 1.67
CA VAL A 636 8.89 -13.58 2.22
C VAL A 636 7.71 -12.63 2.02
N LEU A 637 7.87 -11.32 2.29
CA LEU A 637 6.81 -10.32 2.16
C LEU A 637 6.32 -10.15 0.71
N ILE A 638 7.20 -10.33 -0.28
CA ILE A 638 6.82 -10.28 -1.71
C ILE A 638 6.34 -11.64 -2.26
N GLY A 639 6.25 -12.67 -1.41
CA GLY A 639 5.75 -14.01 -1.73
C GLY A 639 6.74 -14.93 -2.42
N LYS A 640 8.05 -14.69 -2.23
CA LYS A 640 9.17 -15.33 -2.96
C LYS A 640 10.27 -15.81 -2.01
N GLY A 641 9.91 -16.23 -0.80
CA GLY A 641 10.84 -16.75 0.22
C GLY A 641 11.35 -18.17 -0.06
N ASP A 642 11.63 -18.53 -1.31
CA ASP A 642 12.02 -19.89 -1.71
C ASP A 642 13.31 -20.36 -1.00
N HIS A 643 14.18 -19.41 -0.67
CA HIS A 643 15.42 -19.63 0.08
C HIS A 643 15.28 -19.35 1.58
N ALA A 644 14.21 -18.69 2.01
CA ALA A 644 14.03 -18.24 3.39
C ALA A 644 14.08 -19.41 4.37
N GLY A 645 13.47 -20.54 4.06
CA GLY A 645 13.54 -21.73 4.92
C GLY A 645 14.98 -22.24 5.14
N GLN A 646 15.80 -22.25 4.10
CA GLN A 646 17.20 -22.69 4.17
C GLN A 646 18.09 -21.68 4.89
N GLU A 647 17.88 -20.38 4.65
CA GLU A 647 18.59 -19.32 5.36
C GLU A 647 18.22 -19.27 6.84
N LEU A 648 16.93 -19.40 7.18
CA LEU A 648 16.47 -19.49 8.57
C LEU A 648 17.13 -20.67 9.27
N GLN A 649 17.16 -21.84 8.62
CA GLN A 649 17.82 -23.02 9.17
C GLN A 649 19.34 -22.81 9.31
N ARG A 650 20.00 -22.22 8.30
CA ARG A 650 21.43 -21.88 8.36
C ARG A 650 21.74 -20.97 9.54
N LEU A 651 20.97 -19.89 9.71
CA LEU A 651 21.17 -18.94 10.80
C LEU A 651 21.02 -19.62 12.17
N MET A 652 20.10 -20.57 12.29
CA MET A 652 19.90 -21.37 13.50
C MET A 652 21.03 -22.39 13.73
N ASP A 653 21.55 -23.03 12.68
CA ASP A 653 22.57 -24.08 12.76
C ASP A 653 23.98 -23.51 13.00
N GLN A 654 24.26 -22.28 12.56
CA GLN A 654 25.58 -21.66 12.64
C GLN A 654 25.88 -20.96 13.98
N ASP A 655 25.00 -21.09 14.98
CA ASP A 655 25.08 -20.41 16.27
C ASP A 655 25.29 -18.89 16.12
N GLN A 656 24.87 -18.26 15.01
CA GLN A 656 25.16 -16.85 14.77
C GLN A 656 24.19 -15.90 15.47
N MET A 657 23.01 -16.39 15.85
CA MET A 657 21.92 -15.60 16.42
C MET A 657 21.79 -15.80 17.92
N GLY A 658 21.85 -14.69 18.64
CA GLY A 658 21.35 -14.61 20.00
C GLY A 658 19.87 -14.17 20.06
N PRO A 659 19.40 -13.76 21.25
CA PRO A 659 17.99 -13.47 21.48
C PRO A 659 17.47 -12.25 20.71
N LEU A 660 18.33 -11.29 20.33
CA LEU A 660 17.90 -10.15 19.50
C LEU A 660 17.63 -10.60 18.07
N GLY A 661 18.48 -11.49 17.53
CA GLY A 661 18.29 -12.08 16.21
C GLY A 661 17.00 -12.88 16.11
N TYR A 662 16.74 -13.75 17.10
CA TYR A 662 15.48 -14.51 17.16
C TYR A 662 14.25 -13.61 17.34
N TRP A 663 14.37 -12.51 18.09
CA TRP A 663 13.27 -11.57 18.30
C TRP A 663 12.94 -10.81 17.01
N ALA A 664 13.94 -10.24 16.34
CA ALA A 664 13.76 -9.52 15.09
C ALA A 664 13.10 -10.41 14.04
N LEU A 665 13.61 -11.63 13.88
CA LEU A 665 13.07 -12.59 12.93
C LEU A 665 11.64 -13.04 13.26
N SER A 666 11.33 -13.25 14.54
CA SER A 666 9.96 -13.59 14.98
C SER A 666 8.98 -12.44 14.74
N GLN A 667 9.38 -11.20 14.98
CA GLN A 667 8.58 -10.01 14.72
C GLN A 667 8.23 -9.88 13.24
N LEU A 668 9.22 -10.07 12.36
CA LEU A 668 9.05 -9.95 10.92
C LEU A 668 8.17 -11.06 10.35
N LEU A 669 8.41 -12.32 10.75
CA LEU A 669 7.55 -13.46 10.37
C LEU A 669 6.13 -13.30 10.91
N SER A 670 5.97 -12.74 12.11
CA SER A 670 4.68 -12.43 12.73
C SER A 670 3.87 -11.43 11.89
N MET A 671 4.53 -10.40 11.36
CA MET A 671 3.91 -9.40 10.47
C MET A 671 3.48 -10.01 9.14
N ALA A 672 4.25 -10.98 8.61
CA ALA A 672 3.91 -11.72 7.41
C ALA A 672 2.88 -12.86 7.65
N GLY A 673 2.45 -13.08 8.90
CA GLY A 673 1.56 -14.19 9.24
C GLY A 673 2.18 -15.59 9.05
N HIS A 674 3.51 -15.69 8.99
CA HIS A 674 4.19 -16.91 8.59
C HIS A 674 4.18 -17.97 9.73
N PRO A 675 3.90 -19.26 9.44
CA PRO A 675 3.77 -20.30 10.46
C PRO A 675 5.06 -20.60 11.24
N ALA A 676 6.22 -20.26 10.67
CA ALA A 676 7.51 -20.44 11.36
C ALA A 676 7.71 -19.49 12.56
N THR A 677 6.86 -18.46 12.74
CA THR A 677 6.94 -17.51 13.86
C THR A 677 7.06 -18.21 15.22
N SER A 678 6.17 -19.18 15.49
CA SER A 678 6.17 -19.90 16.78
C SER A 678 7.39 -20.81 16.94
N PHE A 679 7.95 -21.32 15.85
CA PHE A 679 9.17 -22.14 15.89
C PHE A 679 10.41 -21.28 16.20
N VAL A 680 10.55 -20.14 15.52
CA VAL A 680 11.66 -19.19 15.74
C VAL A 680 11.58 -18.61 17.16
N ALA A 681 10.39 -18.23 17.64
CA ALA A 681 10.20 -17.68 18.98
C ALA A 681 10.58 -18.68 20.08
N ARG A 682 10.28 -19.98 19.91
CA ARG A 682 10.70 -21.04 20.85
C ARG A 682 12.21 -21.20 20.90
N ASN A 683 12.89 -21.10 19.76
CA ASN A 683 14.35 -21.12 19.74
C ASN A 683 14.92 -19.87 20.41
N GLY A 684 14.31 -18.70 20.21
CA GLY A 684 14.66 -17.48 20.94
C GLY A 684 14.63 -17.62 22.47
N GLN A 685 13.72 -18.43 23.01
CA GLN A 685 13.69 -18.76 24.45
C GLN A 685 14.88 -19.63 24.89
N LEU A 686 15.37 -20.53 24.03
CA LEU A 686 16.51 -21.40 24.34
C LEU A 686 17.83 -20.61 24.42
N TYR A 687 17.95 -19.56 23.60
CA TYR A 687 19.14 -18.69 23.52
C TYR A 687 18.96 -17.38 24.30
N LEU A 688 17.96 -17.29 25.19
CA LEU A 688 17.70 -16.11 26.02
C LEU A 688 18.67 -16.01 27.19
N ASP A 689 19.94 -15.79 26.89
CA ASP A 689 20.99 -15.55 27.86
C ASP A 689 21.87 -14.34 27.49
N GLN A 690 22.60 -13.86 28.50
CA GLN A 690 23.38 -12.63 28.42
C GLN A 690 24.54 -12.73 27.42
N ASN A 691 25.20 -13.88 27.29
CA ASN A 691 26.35 -14.02 26.40
C ASN A 691 25.91 -13.98 24.93
N ASN A 692 24.81 -14.67 24.62
CA ASN A 692 24.20 -14.63 23.29
C ASN A 692 23.62 -13.25 22.97
N TYR A 693 23.04 -12.56 23.95
CA TYR A 693 22.63 -11.16 23.78
C TYR A 693 23.81 -10.23 23.46
N LEU A 694 24.91 -10.33 24.20
CA LEU A 694 26.09 -9.48 23.97
C LEU A 694 26.75 -9.77 22.62
N LYS A 695 26.68 -11.01 22.15
CA LYS A 695 27.13 -11.41 20.81
C LYS A 695 26.36 -10.68 19.71
N ASP A 696 25.02 -10.66 19.80
CA ASP A 696 24.17 -9.92 18.86
C ASP A 696 24.44 -8.41 18.93
N LEU A 697 24.49 -7.86 20.14
CA LEU A 697 24.69 -6.43 20.36
C LEU A 697 26.03 -5.96 19.78
N LYS A 698 27.11 -6.73 19.98
CA LYS A 698 28.42 -6.43 19.40
C LYS A 698 28.39 -6.43 17.88
N LEU A 699 27.70 -7.39 17.26
CA LEU A 699 27.56 -7.44 15.81
C LEU A 699 26.80 -6.21 15.29
N LEU A 700 25.65 -5.87 15.88
CA LEU A 700 24.84 -4.71 15.45
C LEU A 700 25.60 -3.38 15.57
N ILE A 701 26.42 -3.24 16.61
CA ILE A 701 27.15 -1.99 16.90
C ILE A 701 28.44 -1.89 16.10
N SER A 702 29.14 -3.01 15.89
CA SER A 702 30.39 -3.03 15.10
C SER A 702 30.16 -2.96 13.59
N ALA A 703 29.01 -3.45 13.12
CA ALA A 703 28.68 -3.53 11.71
C ALA A 703 28.47 -2.14 11.06
N HIS A 704 28.01 -1.15 11.81
CA HIS A 704 27.65 0.15 11.25
C HIS A 704 28.47 1.28 11.89
N PRO A 705 29.44 1.87 11.16
CA PRO A 705 30.20 3.03 11.64
C PRO A 705 29.32 4.19 12.08
N ALA A 706 28.18 4.41 11.39
CA ALA A 706 27.19 5.41 11.79
C ALA A 706 26.46 5.06 13.08
N LEU A 707 26.16 3.78 13.39
CA LEU A 707 25.61 3.39 14.71
C LEU A 707 26.62 3.65 15.81
N ARG A 708 27.91 3.34 15.60
CA ARG A 708 28.97 3.67 16.56
C ARG A 708 29.15 5.17 16.74
N GLU A 709 29.23 5.93 15.64
CA GLU A 709 29.32 7.39 15.64
C GLU A 709 28.05 8.02 16.23
N GLY A 710 26.90 7.39 16.01
CA GLY A 710 25.60 7.83 16.48
C GLY A 710 25.39 7.60 17.96
N LEU A 711 25.82 6.44 18.46
CA LEU A 711 25.93 6.17 19.89
C LEU A 711 26.91 7.15 20.53
N GLN A 712 28.08 7.40 19.93
CA GLN A 712 29.02 8.41 20.43
C GLN A 712 28.41 9.81 20.48
N LYS A 713 27.66 10.23 19.45
CA LYS A 713 26.96 11.52 19.44
C LYS A 713 25.82 11.60 20.43
N TRP A 714 25.02 10.54 20.57
CA TRP A 714 23.98 10.43 21.61
C TRP A 714 24.59 10.54 23.00
N MET A 715 25.74 9.90 23.22
CA MET A 715 26.48 9.94 24.47
C MET A 715 27.06 11.32 24.77
N ASN A 716 27.60 12.03 23.77
CA ASN A 716 28.04 13.41 23.93
C ASN A 716 26.85 14.33 24.25
N ALA A 717 25.71 14.12 23.58
CA ALA A 717 24.48 14.85 23.91
C ALA A 717 23.96 14.51 25.33
N TYR A 718 24.15 13.27 25.80
CA TYR A 718 23.83 12.87 27.17
C TYR A 718 24.72 13.62 28.18
N ARG A 719 26.01 13.82 27.91
CA ARG A 719 26.92 14.62 28.76
C ARG A 719 26.50 16.08 28.89
N GLU A 720 25.83 16.60 27.87
CA GLU A 720 25.39 18.01 27.79
C GLU A 720 24.00 18.23 28.40
N LEU A 721 23.37 17.17 28.96
CA LEU A 721 22.08 17.28 29.61
C LEU A 721 22.15 18.19 30.85
N SER A 722 21.04 18.88 31.13
CA SER A 722 20.91 19.64 32.37
C SER A 722 20.95 18.69 33.58
N PRO A 723 21.36 19.16 34.77
CA PRO A 723 21.34 18.34 36.00
C PRO A 723 19.98 17.70 36.28
N GLU A 724 18.89 18.42 35.97
CA GLU A 724 17.50 17.95 36.07
C GLU A 724 17.22 16.79 35.10
N SER A 725 17.75 16.88 33.88
CA SER A 725 17.60 15.83 32.85
C SER A 725 18.45 14.59 33.15
N HIS A 726 19.61 14.75 33.78
CA HIS A 726 20.44 13.63 34.26
C HIS A 726 19.76 12.88 35.41
N GLN A 727 19.21 13.59 36.39
CA GLN A 727 18.45 12.99 37.48
C GLN A 727 17.24 12.21 36.95
N LEU A 728 16.59 12.74 35.92
CA LEU A 728 15.46 12.08 35.27
C LEU A 728 15.86 10.84 34.46
N ALA A 729 16.96 10.91 33.73
CA ALA A 729 17.52 9.75 33.06
C ALA A 729 17.91 8.66 34.07
N GLU A 730 18.40 9.03 35.25
CA GLU A 730 18.71 8.11 36.35
C GLU A 730 17.46 7.44 36.95
N GLU A 731 16.36 8.16 37.09
CA GLU A 731 15.07 7.60 37.52
C GLU A 731 14.46 6.65 36.46
N LEU A 732 14.57 6.98 35.17
CA LEU A 732 13.98 6.20 34.07
C LEU A 732 14.80 4.98 33.65
N LEU A 733 16.13 5.12 33.60
CA LEU A 733 17.07 4.08 33.20
C LEU A 733 17.45 3.19 34.39
N GLY A 734 17.23 3.67 35.62
CA GLY A 734 17.69 3.07 36.85
C GLY A 734 19.14 3.45 37.16
N GLU A 735 19.47 3.52 38.46
CA GLU A 735 20.77 3.95 38.98
C GLU A 735 21.95 3.19 38.32
N SER A 736 21.80 1.88 38.12
CA SER A 736 22.86 1.05 37.52
C SER A 736 23.16 1.40 36.05
N LEU A 737 22.13 1.62 35.23
CA LEU A 737 22.27 1.92 33.81
C LEU A 737 22.70 3.37 33.62
N SER A 738 22.17 4.31 34.40
CA SER A 738 22.60 5.71 34.38
C SER A 738 24.04 5.87 34.86
N SER A 739 24.45 5.16 35.90
CA SER A 739 25.84 5.15 36.37
C SER A 739 26.82 4.66 35.29
N ALA A 740 26.48 3.59 34.58
CA ALA A 740 27.31 3.11 33.48
C ALA A 740 27.29 4.02 32.26
N ILE A 741 26.13 4.62 31.93
CA ILE A 741 26.06 5.63 30.87
C ILE A 741 26.92 6.83 31.26
N ASN A 742 26.89 7.29 32.52
CA ASN A 742 27.75 8.38 33.01
C ASN A 742 29.25 8.02 32.97
N GLN A 743 29.61 6.79 33.35
CA GLN A 743 31.00 6.32 33.32
C GLN A 743 31.52 6.19 31.89
N TRP A 744 30.67 5.71 30.97
CA TRP A 744 30.95 5.62 29.55
C TRP A 744 30.97 7.00 28.88
N SER A 745 30.12 7.92 29.35
CA SER A 745 30.12 9.33 28.96
C SER A 745 31.29 10.11 29.56
N GLN A 746 32.29 9.49 30.17
CA GLN A 746 33.50 10.17 30.62
C GLN A 746 34.77 9.52 30.06
N SER A 747 34.62 8.41 29.34
CA SER A 747 35.71 7.59 28.80
C SER A 747 35.66 7.58 27.26
N ASP A 748 36.78 7.26 26.60
CA ASP A 748 36.72 6.88 25.18
C ASP A 748 36.03 5.52 25.08
N PRO A 749 35.08 5.33 24.14
CA PRO A 749 34.34 4.09 24.03
C PRO A 749 35.26 2.97 23.55
N ASP A 750 35.69 2.12 24.48
CA ASP A 750 36.28 0.82 24.17
C ASP A 750 35.19 -0.28 24.13
N ASP A 751 35.56 -1.43 23.58
CA ASP A 751 34.64 -2.57 23.47
C ASP A 751 34.22 -3.13 24.86
N ASP A 752 34.94 -2.79 25.93
CA ASP A 752 34.67 -3.26 27.30
C ASP A 752 33.52 -2.47 27.94
N LEU A 753 33.52 -1.14 27.82
CA LEU A 753 32.42 -0.28 28.27
C LEU A 753 31.12 -0.54 27.50
N MET A 754 31.20 -0.82 26.20
CA MET A 754 30.04 -1.27 25.40
C MET A 754 29.44 -2.56 25.92
N THR A 755 30.30 -3.50 26.29
CA THR A 755 29.88 -4.79 26.86
C THR A 755 29.20 -4.57 28.21
N GLN A 756 29.72 -3.69 29.06
CA GLN A 756 29.14 -3.36 30.36
C GLN A 756 27.75 -2.71 30.25
N LEU A 757 27.55 -1.82 29.28
CA LEU A 757 26.22 -1.23 29.03
C LEU A 757 25.22 -2.21 28.46
N GLY A 758 25.67 -3.08 27.56
CA GLY A 758 24.87 -4.22 27.12
C GLY A 758 24.41 -5.06 28.30
N ILE A 759 25.32 -5.39 29.22
CA ILE A 759 25.03 -6.16 30.44
C ILE A 759 23.94 -5.48 31.28
N LEU A 760 24.00 -4.16 31.42
CA LEU A 760 23.05 -3.41 32.24
C LEU A 760 21.69 -3.26 31.57
N LEU A 761 21.65 -3.01 30.25
CA LEU A 761 20.40 -3.03 29.47
C LEU A 761 19.70 -4.39 29.54
N TRP A 762 20.49 -5.47 29.52
CA TRP A 762 19.97 -6.83 29.70
C TRP A 762 19.34 -7.03 31.08
N GLN A 763 19.92 -6.42 32.12
CA GLN A 763 19.46 -6.50 33.51
C GLN A 763 18.33 -5.52 33.85
N SER A 764 18.11 -4.48 33.05
CA SER A 764 17.12 -3.42 33.31
C SER A 764 15.68 -3.77 32.94
N GLY A 765 15.39 -5.03 32.59
CA GLY A 765 14.05 -5.49 32.20
C GLY A 765 13.92 -5.93 30.74
N LEU A 766 14.96 -5.76 29.91
CA LEU A 766 14.94 -6.18 28.50
C LEU A 766 14.79 -7.69 28.36
N LYS A 767 15.46 -8.46 29.23
CA LYS A 767 15.35 -9.92 29.25
C LYS A 767 13.90 -10.36 29.47
N GLU A 768 13.24 -9.81 30.49
CA GLU A 768 11.85 -10.14 30.84
C GLU A 768 10.89 -9.75 29.72
N ALA A 769 11.12 -8.60 29.07
CA ALA A 769 10.33 -8.16 27.92
C ALA A 769 10.47 -9.10 26.71
N LEU A 770 11.70 -9.51 26.38
CA LEU A 770 11.97 -10.49 25.32
C LEU A 770 11.35 -11.85 25.66
N GLU A 771 11.49 -12.31 26.89
CA GLU A 771 10.90 -13.57 27.36
C GLU A 771 9.37 -13.56 27.20
N GLN A 772 8.72 -12.47 27.58
CA GLN A 772 7.28 -12.31 27.47
C GLN A 772 6.83 -12.30 26.00
N GLN A 773 7.51 -11.54 25.14
CA GLN A 773 7.21 -11.50 23.69
C GLN A 773 7.37 -12.88 23.05
N PHE A 774 8.45 -13.60 23.34
CA PHE A 774 8.63 -14.95 22.82
C PHE A 774 7.54 -15.91 23.31
N LYS A 775 7.09 -15.78 24.57
CA LYS A 775 5.96 -16.59 25.09
C LYS A 775 4.67 -16.28 24.32
N ASP A 776 4.40 -15.02 24.02
CA ASP A 776 3.20 -14.62 23.30
C ASP A 776 3.19 -15.11 21.85
N TRP A 777 4.32 -15.06 21.13
CA TRP A 777 4.45 -15.64 19.78
C TRP A 777 4.50 -17.17 19.73
N SER A 778 4.88 -17.82 20.83
CA SER A 778 4.90 -19.28 20.94
C SER A 778 3.53 -19.90 21.18
N ARG A 779 2.51 -19.07 21.53
CA ARG A 779 1.12 -19.51 21.66
C ARG A 779 0.51 -19.71 20.27
N PRO A 780 -0.26 -20.79 20.04
CA PRO A 780 -0.98 -20.96 18.78
C PRO A 780 -1.94 -19.80 18.59
N ARG A 781 -1.83 -19.08 17.46
CA ARG A 781 -2.83 -18.09 17.07
C ARG A 781 -4.16 -18.82 16.80
N PRO A 782 -5.31 -18.32 17.28
CA PRO A 782 -6.59 -18.83 16.82
C PRO A 782 -6.64 -18.67 15.30
N SER A 783 -7.01 -19.73 14.60
CA SER A 783 -7.32 -19.68 13.17
C SER A 783 -8.42 -18.63 12.98
N ILE A 784 -8.08 -17.55 12.27
CA ILE A 784 -9.05 -16.61 11.69
C ILE A 784 -9.54 -17.24 10.39
#